data_AF-A0A2S6C6P4-F1
#
_entry.id   AF-A0A2S6C6P4-F1
#
_cell.length_a   1.000
_cell.length_b   1.000
_cell.length_c   1.000
_cell.angle_alpha   90.00
_cell.angle_beta   90.00
_cell.angle_gamma   90.00
#
_symmetry.space_group_name_H-M   'P 1'
#
loop_
_entity.id
_entity.type
_entity.pdbx_description
1 polymer ?
#
loop_
_entity_poly.entity_id
_entity_poly.type
_entity_poly.pdbx_seq_one_letter_code
_entity_poly.pdbx_strand_id
1 'polypeptide(L)'
;MRLLNVETFKFQSFRENNRPKYVILSHRWVEDQEVTLEDVQNERNTDFSGYKKILRFADYVKQYIPEIEWIWVDICCIDKKNAVELSKSLNLMFGWYRDAELCIAYMADVDEAGDKARFEQSEWFLRGWTLQELLAPRTVVFVTTAWSVIGHKGPSSRSSTEYCVGPGLEADIARITGIKEHVVHDYSAFTELASEIKMGWMERRTTTEAEDRWYALFGILGVTPGANYGEGCDGAKQRLLRAINRKDSVNQKLHTTVEQAAQFRDIVAWLDPPDPWTNHNSARELREPDSGYWLLRSDAYQNWKTASNHLLWTYGKAGCGKTVLSSTAIEDVKRYCNDRPNSGYAIFYFTFSDNRKQRLVNLLKSLVAQLGWKAPALHLLQLAYSKPNRSLLGLHDLREVVVACLKAYDEVFLLLDALDEASEDDDNRHVVLEWLGHVLDEAAHVKILATSRELPDIRDRMIELDARRMPIPSSSVNEDIRRYTVAQLAANRRLSGLNQATQQLIEDTITAKADGMFRWAFCQLQELKRLKSTKPSNVEKALKDLPKTLDETYERMLTMIPDESRSDAVAMLRLLAFSRKPPSLNELAEITIIDWEEDGHVNTEDRAGFADALEILSGLIIVIGTGGDHDDPSEMHDADRQEDTSPHIDGETRIRLAHFSVQEYLESERIKQSNAHAFQFEKGREHKILTHSCLAYLTYYSGCDERLSQRRDLKTFPLLGYTANSWYYHSPLQQPSDVSRELRFLSDQRIVEHWLMGEYVECGTGNFTPLIHSIGSGLYYASLLGLEVIFDEFLKCKANPNVQGGFYGSTLQAACYGGNERVVQILLDSGADVNAQGGYDNNALQAACYRGNERVVQILLDAGADVNAQGGYFGYALNTACNGGNGRLVQILLDAEADVNAAAETLGQRSNALDEATKEHQKCQATLVEAQGGDCRVHKYRDDMISNEEMVARKKKWRNIVQMLEEAGAVLPDRNESESEDWISSDGTVPTEEVEDS
;
A
#
# COMPACT_ATOMS: atom_id res chain seq x y z
N MET A 1 -1.98 -2.74 42.80
CA MET A 1 -2.89 -1.97 43.67
C MET A 1 -3.26 -2.85 44.85
N ARG A 2 -3.23 -2.31 46.08
CA ARG A 2 -3.67 -3.02 47.29
C ARG A 2 -5.12 -2.64 47.58
N LEU A 3 -5.99 -3.61 47.80
CA LEU A 3 -7.41 -3.41 48.11
C LEU A 3 -7.72 -4.06 49.46
N LEU A 4 -8.73 -3.53 50.16
CA LEU A 4 -9.23 -4.04 51.42
C LEU A 4 -10.54 -4.80 51.16
N ASN A 5 -10.63 -6.05 51.61
CA ASN A 5 -11.84 -6.85 51.47
C ASN A 5 -12.88 -6.42 52.52
N VAL A 6 -14.12 -6.16 52.11
CA VAL A 6 -15.17 -5.61 52.99
C VAL A 6 -15.58 -6.60 54.08
N GLU A 7 -15.59 -7.90 53.81
CA GLU A 7 -16.02 -8.93 54.76
C GLU A 7 -14.93 -9.28 55.78
N THR A 8 -13.72 -9.53 55.29
CA THR A 8 -12.62 -10.06 56.10
C THR A 8 -11.71 -8.98 56.67
N PHE A 9 -11.81 -7.74 56.19
CA PHE A 9 -10.90 -6.64 56.52
C PHE A 9 -9.41 -6.95 56.26
N LYS A 10 -9.13 -7.89 55.34
CA LYS A 10 -7.76 -8.25 54.94
C LYS A 10 -7.37 -7.56 53.64
N PHE A 11 -6.10 -7.16 53.56
CA PHE A 11 -5.53 -6.58 52.35
C PHE A 11 -5.09 -7.66 51.35
N GLN A 12 -5.37 -7.41 50.07
CA GLN A 12 -4.85 -8.20 48.95
C GLN A 12 -4.28 -7.29 47.86
N SER A 13 -3.17 -7.72 47.25
CA SER A 13 -2.51 -6.98 46.17
C SER A 13 -2.84 -7.58 44.81
N PHE A 14 -3.25 -6.73 43.86
CA PHE A 14 -3.64 -7.09 42.51
C PHE A 14 -2.72 -6.43 41.47
N ARG A 15 -2.44 -7.17 40.38
CA ARG A 15 -1.76 -6.67 39.18
C ARG A 15 -2.76 -5.92 38.28
N GLU A 16 -2.25 -5.02 37.44
CA GLU A 16 -3.06 -4.07 36.66
C GLU A 16 -4.11 -4.73 35.75
N ASN A 17 -3.77 -5.85 35.10
CA ASN A 17 -4.64 -6.61 34.18
C ASN A 17 -5.59 -7.60 34.89
N ASN A 18 -5.60 -7.66 36.22
CA ASN A 18 -6.40 -8.64 36.98
C ASN A 18 -6.97 -8.02 38.26
N ARG A 19 -7.50 -6.79 38.16
CA ARG A 19 -8.15 -6.09 39.27
C ARG A 19 -9.62 -6.49 39.35
N PRO A 20 -10.16 -6.86 40.53
CA PRO A 20 -11.60 -7.04 40.71
C PRO A 20 -12.31 -5.69 40.65
N LYS A 21 -13.65 -5.70 40.60
CA LYS A 21 -14.46 -4.49 40.82
C LYS A 21 -14.24 -3.94 42.23
N TYR A 22 -14.14 -2.62 42.38
CA TYR A 22 -13.94 -1.98 43.68
C TYR A 22 -14.58 -0.59 43.77
N VAL A 23 -14.86 -0.16 45.01
CA VAL A 23 -15.36 1.18 45.35
C VAL A 23 -14.27 1.97 46.08
N ILE A 24 -14.19 3.27 45.80
CA ILE A 24 -13.25 4.18 46.48
C ILE A 24 -13.98 5.05 47.49
N LEU A 25 -13.35 5.30 48.65
CA LEU A 25 -13.76 6.34 49.59
C LEU A 25 -12.87 7.58 49.47
N SER A 26 -13.43 8.65 48.92
CA SER A 26 -12.85 10.00 48.84
C SER A 26 -13.17 10.79 50.11
N HIS A 27 -12.17 11.39 50.79
CA HIS A 27 -12.42 12.27 51.95
C HIS A 27 -11.20 12.96 52.60
N ARG A 28 -11.51 13.85 53.57
CA ARG A 28 -10.62 14.36 54.63
C ARG A 28 -10.71 13.49 55.90
N TRP A 29 -9.56 13.18 56.49
CA TRP A 29 -9.42 12.60 57.83
C TRP A 29 -9.18 13.69 58.86
N VAL A 30 -9.60 13.45 60.11
CA VAL A 30 -9.31 14.38 61.22
C VAL A 30 -7.83 14.25 61.58
N GLU A 31 -7.12 15.39 61.67
CA GLU A 31 -5.73 15.42 62.11
C GLU A 31 -5.58 14.67 63.46
N ASP A 32 -4.52 13.85 63.57
CA ASP A 32 -4.21 12.97 64.70
C ASP A 32 -5.14 11.75 64.92
N GLN A 33 -6.10 11.47 64.02
CA GLN A 33 -6.93 10.25 64.05
C GLN A 33 -6.95 9.50 62.70
N GLU A 34 -5.93 9.74 61.88
CA GLU A 34 -5.62 9.04 60.64
C GLU A 34 -5.25 7.57 60.91
N VAL A 35 -5.77 6.65 60.08
CA VAL A 35 -5.55 5.20 60.24
C VAL A 35 -4.59 4.72 59.17
N THR A 36 -3.41 4.26 59.56
CA THR A 36 -2.39 3.77 58.62
C THR A 36 -2.68 2.33 58.16
N LEU A 37 -1.96 1.88 57.13
CA LEU A 37 -1.94 0.48 56.71
C LEU A 37 -1.65 -0.49 57.88
N GLU A 38 -0.69 -0.14 58.74
CA GLU A 38 -0.31 -0.94 59.90
C GLU A 38 -1.43 -1.01 60.95
N ASP A 39 -2.22 0.05 61.10
CA ASP A 39 -3.32 0.09 62.06
C ASP A 39 -4.44 -0.88 61.67
N VAL A 40 -4.80 -0.93 60.38
CA VAL A 40 -5.80 -1.88 59.87
C VAL A 40 -5.26 -3.32 59.87
N GLN A 41 -3.99 -3.53 59.49
CA GLN A 41 -3.39 -4.88 59.46
C GLN A 41 -3.26 -5.52 60.85
N ASN A 42 -2.98 -4.71 61.87
CA ASN A 42 -2.73 -5.18 63.24
C ASN A 42 -3.88 -4.88 64.21
N GLU A 43 -5.04 -4.43 63.69
CA GLU A 43 -6.22 -4.04 64.49
C GLU A 43 -5.89 -3.05 65.62
N ARG A 44 -5.06 -2.04 65.33
CA ARG A 44 -4.70 -0.98 66.28
C ARG A 44 -5.56 0.25 66.06
N ASN A 45 -5.67 1.08 67.09
CA ASN A 45 -6.37 2.37 67.02
C ASN A 45 -7.83 2.27 66.53
N THR A 46 -8.50 1.15 66.85
CA THR A 46 -9.89 0.86 66.43
C THR A 46 -10.92 1.87 66.96
N ASP A 47 -10.59 2.59 68.01
CA ASP A 47 -11.42 3.65 68.58
C ASP A 47 -11.37 4.98 67.82
N PHE A 48 -10.38 5.15 66.93
CA PHE A 48 -10.21 6.39 66.15
C PHE A 48 -11.41 6.61 65.24
N SER A 49 -11.79 7.87 65.06
CA SER A 49 -12.89 8.24 64.15
C SER A 49 -12.62 7.76 62.72
N GLY A 50 -11.35 7.76 62.28
CA GLY A 50 -10.96 7.22 60.99
C GLY A 50 -11.23 5.71 60.86
N TYR A 51 -10.95 4.92 61.89
CA TYR A 51 -11.16 3.46 61.83
C TYR A 51 -12.65 3.14 61.75
N LYS A 52 -13.45 3.84 62.58
CA LYS A 52 -14.92 3.75 62.55
C LYS A 52 -15.52 4.18 61.21
N LYS A 53 -14.89 5.13 60.52
CA LYS A 53 -15.29 5.56 59.18
C LYS A 53 -15.03 4.50 58.13
N ILE A 54 -13.88 3.81 58.17
CA ILE A 54 -13.59 2.67 57.28
C ILE A 54 -14.58 1.54 57.52
N LEU A 55 -14.92 1.26 58.79
CA LEU A 55 -15.95 0.27 59.14
C LEU A 55 -17.31 0.63 58.54
N ARG A 56 -17.78 1.86 58.77
CA ARG A 56 -19.05 2.33 58.19
C ARG A 56 -19.04 2.34 56.66
N PHE A 57 -17.89 2.62 56.05
CA PHE A 57 -17.75 2.54 54.60
C PHE A 57 -17.90 1.10 54.09
N ALA A 58 -17.22 0.15 54.72
CA ALA A 58 -17.37 -1.26 54.37
C ALA A 58 -18.81 -1.75 54.59
N ASP A 59 -19.46 -1.33 55.67
CA ASP A 59 -20.87 -1.64 55.94
C ASP A 59 -21.81 -1.01 54.91
N TYR A 60 -21.55 0.24 54.50
CA TYR A 60 -22.29 0.91 53.42
C TYR A 60 -22.16 0.14 52.11
N VAL A 61 -20.94 -0.27 51.72
CA VAL A 61 -20.71 -1.05 50.50
C VAL A 61 -21.39 -2.42 50.59
N LYS A 62 -21.35 -3.11 51.73
CA LYS A 62 -22.06 -4.38 51.92
C LYS A 62 -23.57 -4.23 51.78
N GLN A 63 -24.13 -3.21 52.42
CA GLN A 63 -25.58 -3.02 52.49
C GLN A 63 -26.15 -2.50 51.18
N TYR A 64 -25.46 -1.57 50.55
CA TYR A 64 -25.95 -0.82 49.41
C TYR A 64 -25.21 -1.14 48.12
N ILE A 65 -24.19 -2.00 48.08
CA ILE A 65 -23.48 -2.42 46.84
C ILE A 65 -22.95 -3.86 46.99
N PRO A 66 -23.84 -4.86 47.22
CA PRO A 66 -23.42 -6.22 47.61
C PRO A 66 -22.60 -6.97 46.55
N GLU A 67 -22.61 -6.50 45.30
CA GLU A 67 -21.83 -7.07 44.19
C GLU A 67 -20.33 -6.74 44.27
N ILE A 68 -19.92 -5.84 45.17
CA ILE A 68 -18.52 -5.40 45.30
C ILE A 68 -17.95 -5.81 46.65
N GLU A 69 -16.93 -6.68 46.61
CA GLU A 69 -16.24 -7.20 47.79
C GLU A 69 -15.00 -6.38 48.20
N TRP A 70 -14.58 -5.43 47.37
CA TRP A 70 -13.30 -4.75 47.50
C TRP A 70 -13.47 -3.24 47.58
N ILE A 71 -12.78 -2.64 48.55
CA ILE A 71 -12.72 -1.19 48.72
C ILE A 71 -11.28 -0.69 48.66
N TRP A 72 -11.12 0.55 48.22
CA TRP A 72 -9.85 1.26 48.25
C TRP A 72 -9.97 2.57 48.99
N VAL A 73 -9.00 2.79 49.88
CA VAL A 73 -8.92 3.98 50.72
C VAL A 73 -7.46 4.40 50.77
N ASP A 74 -7.17 5.62 50.31
CA ASP A 74 -5.81 6.15 50.12
C ASP A 74 -4.91 6.00 51.37
N ILE A 75 -5.48 6.16 52.57
CA ILE A 75 -4.71 6.19 53.82
C ILE A 75 -4.21 4.83 54.30
N CYS A 76 -4.98 3.77 54.03
CA CYS A 76 -4.70 2.43 54.55
C CYS A 76 -4.40 1.43 53.42
N CYS A 77 -4.69 1.77 52.16
CA CYS A 77 -4.29 0.95 51.02
C CYS A 77 -2.89 1.31 50.48
N ILE A 78 -2.35 2.49 50.79
CA ILE A 78 -0.98 2.91 50.41
C ILE A 78 -0.08 2.90 51.64
N ASP A 79 1.11 2.30 51.53
CA ASP A 79 2.17 2.48 52.53
C ASP A 79 2.82 3.85 52.36
N LYS A 80 2.32 4.84 53.10
CA LYS A 80 2.83 6.22 53.06
C LYS A 80 4.25 6.36 53.62
N LYS A 81 4.75 5.41 54.42
CA LYS A 81 6.15 5.43 54.93
C LYS A 81 7.15 4.99 53.86
N ASN A 82 6.69 4.25 52.86
CA ASN A 82 7.51 3.82 51.73
C ASN A 82 7.47 4.87 50.60
N ALA A 83 8.51 5.70 50.52
CA ALA A 83 8.59 6.77 49.51
C ALA A 83 8.48 6.26 48.06
N VAL A 84 8.91 5.03 47.78
CA VAL A 84 8.80 4.40 46.45
C VAL A 84 7.35 4.01 46.15
N GLU A 85 6.67 3.39 47.12
CA GLU A 85 5.26 3.04 46.99
C GLU A 85 4.39 4.30 46.89
N LEU A 86 4.67 5.31 47.72
CA LEU A 86 3.99 6.59 47.70
C LEU A 86 4.13 7.28 46.34
N SER A 87 5.36 7.47 45.83
CA SER A 87 5.57 8.10 44.52
C SER A 87 4.93 7.30 43.38
N LYS A 88 4.96 5.97 43.44
CA LYS A 88 4.31 5.11 42.43
C LYS A 88 2.79 5.23 42.50
N SER A 89 2.24 5.30 43.71
CA SER A 89 0.79 5.42 43.93
C SER A 89 0.28 6.78 43.45
N LEU A 90 0.99 7.88 43.73
CA LEU A 90 0.66 9.21 43.23
C LEU A 90 0.57 9.27 41.70
N ASN A 91 1.46 8.55 41.00
CA ASN A 91 1.45 8.50 39.53
C ASN A 91 0.29 7.69 38.93
N LEU A 92 -0.25 6.72 39.68
CA LEU A 92 -1.26 5.77 39.19
C LEU A 92 -2.67 6.06 39.73
N MET A 93 -2.77 6.93 40.74
CA MET A 93 -3.99 7.20 41.50
C MET A 93 -5.16 7.63 40.61
N PHE A 94 -4.91 8.51 39.64
CA PHE A 94 -5.93 8.95 38.68
C PHE A 94 -6.53 7.79 37.88
N GLY A 95 -5.69 6.85 37.44
CA GLY A 95 -6.15 5.63 36.78
C GLY A 95 -6.98 4.76 37.72
N TRP A 96 -6.58 4.66 39.00
CA TRP A 96 -7.34 3.94 40.00
C TRP A 96 -8.71 4.56 40.28
N TYR A 97 -8.83 5.90 40.29
CA TYR A 97 -10.13 6.56 40.40
C TYR A 97 -11.00 6.36 39.16
N ARG A 98 -10.41 6.44 37.97
CA ARG A 98 -11.11 6.25 36.69
C ARG A 98 -11.66 4.83 36.52
N ASP A 99 -10.90 3.83 36.93
CA ASP A 99 -11.24 2.43 36.75
C ASP A 99 -12.14 1.87 37.90
N ALA A 100 -12.47 2.69 38.91
CA ALA A 100 -13.38 2.30 39.99
C ALA A 100 -14.84 2.29 39.53
N GLU A 101 -15.64 1.38 40.09
CA GLU A 101 -17.09 1.31 39.80
C GLU A 101 -17.84 2.52 40.37
N LEU A 102 -17.41 2.98 41.55
CA LEU A 102 -18.02 4.10 42.25
C LEU A 102 -16.98 4.79 43.15
N CYS A 103 -17.07 6.12 43.25
CA CYS A 103 -16.37 6.89 44.26
C CYS A 103 -17.39 7.48 45.25
N ILE A 104 -17.22 7.23 46.55
CA ILE A 104 -18.05 7.82 47.61
C ILE A 104 -17.30 8.99 48.22
N ALA A 105 -17.84 10.20 48.07
CA ALA A 105 -17.33 11.43 48.67
C ALA A 105 -18.03 11.66 50.02
N TYR A 106 -17.30 11.47 51.11
CA TYR A 106 -17.83 11.72 52.46
C TYR A 106 -17.65 13.19 52.84
N MET A 107 -18.78 13.88 53.03
CA MET A 107 -18.85 15.31 53.35
C MET A 107 -18.84 15.48 54.88
N ALA A 108 -17.66 15.76 55.44
CA ALA A 108 -17.45 15.82 56.88
C ALA A 108 -18.10 17.04 57.56
N ASP A 109 -18.51 18.03 56.77
CA ASP A 109 -19.06 19.33 57.16
C ASP A 109 -20.55 19.49 56.78
N VAL A 110 -21.18 18.41 56.30
CA VAL A 110 -22.60 18.37 55.92
C VAL A 110 -23.29 17.30 56.76
N ASP A 111 -24.14 17.74 57.69
CA ASP A 111 -24.86 16.84 58.61
C ASP A 111 -26.17 16.31 58.01
N GLU A 112 -26.90 17.15 57.26
CA GLU A 112 -28.21 16.82 56.69
C GLU A 112 -28.20 16.86 55.16
N ALA A 113 -28.79 15.85 54.51
CA ALA A 113 -28.74 15.71 53.05
C ALA A 113 -29.50 16.81 52.29
N GLY A 114 -30.43 17.50 52.96
CA GLY A 114 -31.17 18.63 52.39
C GLY A 114 -30.48 20.00 52.53
N ASP A 115 -29.36 20.10 53.25
CA ASP A 115 -28.67 21.38 53.47
C ASP A 115 -27.75 21.73 52.28
N LYS A 116 -28.39 22.25 51.22
CA LYS A 116 -27.71 22.67 50.00
C LYS A 116 -26.67 23.78 50.23
N ALA A 117 -26.91 24.68 51.20
CA ALA A 117 -25.99 25.77 51.50
C ALA A 117 -24.68 25.24 52.12
N ARG A 118 -24.77 24.27 53.03
CA ARG A 118 -23.59 23.58 53.58
C ARG A 118 -22.85 22.75 52.54
N PHE A 119 -23.58 22.06 51.65
CA PHE A 119 -22.96 21.32 50.55
C PHE A 119 -22.15 22.22 49.62
N GLU A 120 -22.70 23.38 49.21
CA GLU A 120 -22.01 24.34 48.34
C GLU A 120 -20.77 24.97 48.97
N GLN A 121 -20.78 25.13 50.30
CA GLN A 121 -19.66 25.70 51.06
C GLN A 121 -18.67 24.63 51.54
N SER A 122 -18.85 23.37 51.14
CA SER A 122 -18.06 22.29 51.69
C SER A 122 -16.59 22.43 51.35
N GLU A 123 -15.74 22.20 52.34
CA GLU A 123 -14.29 22.20 52.19
C GLU A 123 -13.80 21.11 51.23
N TRP A 124 -14.61 20.07 50.96
CA TRP A 124 -14.27 19.01 50.00
C TRP A 124 -13.99 19.58 48.61
N PHE A 125 -14.77 20.57 48.16
CA PHE A 125 -14.57 21.23 46.85
C PHE A 125 -13.35 22.16 46.82
N LEU A 126 -12.90 22.61 47.99
CA LEU A 126 -11.76 23.51 48.13
C LEU A 126 -10.43 22.77 48.24
N ARG A 127 -10.40 21.44 48.39
CA ARG A 127 -9.15 20.69 48.50
C ARG A 127 -8.54 20.36 47.13
N GLY A 128 -7.21 20.41 47.02
CA GLY A 128 -6.52 20.12 45.76
C GLY A 128 -6.70 18.68 45.28
N TRP A 129 -6.42 17.70 46.15
CA TRP A 129 -6.45 16.27 45.80
C TRP A 129 -7.83 15.74 45.42
N THR A 130 -8.91 16.33 45.96
CA THR A 130 -10.29 15.95 45.63
C THR A 130 -10.67 16.26 44.17
N LEU A 131 -9.85 17.06 43.46
CA LEU A 131 -10.06 17.32 42.04
C LEU A 131 -9.95 16.04 41.19
N GLN A 132 -8.99 15.18 41.50
CA GLN A 132 -8.87 13.88 40.82
C GLN A 132 -10.03 12.96 41.18
N GLU A 133 -10.47 13.00 42.44
CA GLU A 133 -11.59 12.21 42.96
C GLU A 133 -12.93 12.64 42.34
N LEU A 134 -13.04 13.92 41.96
CA LEU A 134 -14.21 14.46 41.28
C LEU A 134 -14.23 14.09 39.78
N LEU A 135 -13.10 14.26 39.09
CA LEU A 135 -13.05 14.18 37.63
C LEU A 135 -12.79 12.79 37.09
N ALA A 136 -11.93 12.00 37.74
CA ALA A 136 -11.51 10.72 37.21
C ALA A 136 -12.63 9.65 37.22
N PRO A 137 -13.39 9.47 38.32
CA PRO A 137 -14.46 8.48 38.35
C PRO A 137 -15.59 8.85 37.39
N ARG A 138 -16.19 7.83 36.79
CA ARG A 138 -17.42 8.00 36.01
C ARG A 138 -18.56 8.49 36.89
N THR A 139 -18.73 7.88 38.08
CA THR A 139 -19.79 8.22 39.03
C THR A 139 -19.22 8.53 40.42
N VAL A 140 -19.65 9.66 41.00
CA VAL A 140 -19.30 10.08 42.38
C VAL A 140 -20.58 10.29 43.18
N VAL A 141 -20.70 9.66 44.35
CA VAL A 141 -21.87 9.80 45.26
C VAL A 141 -21.45 10.56 46.51
N PHE A 142 -22.18 11.63 46.82
CA PHE A 142 -21.91 12.48 47.97
C PHE A 142 -22.78 12.06 49.14
N VAL A 143 -22.15 11.84 50.31
CA VAL A 143 -22.84 11.38 51.53
C VAL A 143 -22.53 12.30 52.72
N THR A 144 -23.51 12.46 53.62
CA THR A 144 -23.37 13.24 54.86
C THR A 144 -22.54 12.52 55.92
N THR A 145 -22.30 13.18 57.05
CA THR A 145 -21.64 12.57 58.23
C THR A 145 -22.38 11.33 58.76
N ALA A 146 -23.69 11.29 58.57
CA ALA A 146 -24.59 10.18 58.88
C ALA A 146 -24.74 9.13 57.77
N TRP A 147 -23.91 9.19 56.70
CA TRP A 147 -23.97 8.29 55.53
C TRP A 147 -25.28 8.37 54.74
N SER A 148 -26.01 9.49 54.85
CA SER A 148 -27.19 9.76 54.03
C SER A 148 -26.79 10.35 52.69
N VAL A 149 -27.42 9.91 51.60
CA VAL A 149 -27.06 10.34 50.24
C VAL A 149 -27.59 11.75 49.97
N ILE A 150 -26.69 12.65 49.55
CA ILE A 150 -26.98 14.03 49.16
C ILE A 150 -27.35 14.08 47.67
N GLY A 151 -26.59 13.38 46.84
CA GLY A 151 -26.75 13.30 45.38
C GLY A 151 -25.49 12.76 44.71
N HIS A 152 -25.44 12.83 43.38
CA HIS A 152 -24.33 12.25 42.60
C HIS A 152 -23.90 13.11 41.42
N LYS A 153 -22.75 12.74 40.84
CA LYS A 153 -22.31 13.18 39.51
C LYS A 153 -22.10 11.97 38.61
N GLY A 154 -22.39 12.10 37.31
CA GLY A 154 -22.11 11.08 36.29
C GLY A 154 -23.32 10.24 35.91
N PRO A 155 -23.18 9.29 34.97
CA PRO A 155 -24.31 8.51 34.48
C PRO A 155 -24.96 7.72 35.64
N SER A 156 -26.27 7.93 35.85
CA SER A 156 -27.06 7.06 36.71
C SER A 156 -27.24 5.72 36.01
N SER A 157 -26.63 4.67 36.56
CA SER A 157 -26.81 3.31 36.05
C SER A 157 -28.30 2.94 36.11
N ARG A 158 -28.91 2.75 34.93
CA ARG A 158 -30.25 2.14 34.79
C ARG A 158 -30.20 0.60 34.69
N SER A 159 -29.11 -0.05 35.14
CA SER A 159 -29.03 -1.52 35.14
C SER A 159 -29.22 -2.11 36.54
N SER A 160 -30.45 -2.59 36.78
CA SER A 160 -30.83 -3.75 37.62
C SER A 160 -30.46 -3.87 39.10
N THR A 161 -29.76 -2.93 39.75
CA THR A 161 -29.68 -2.87 41.22
C THR A 161 -29.99 -1.44 41.73
N GLU A 162 -31.05 -1.30 42.53
CA GLU A 162 -31.56 -0.03 43.08
C GLU A 162 -30.59 0.58 44.10
N TYR A 163 -29.52 1.23 43.65
CA TYR A 163 -28.71 2.10 44.51
C TYR A 163 -29.30 3.52 44.46
N CYS A 164 -29.80 4.01 45.60
CA CYS A 164 -30.35 5.36 45.71
C CYS A 164 -29.19 6.37 45.70
N VAL A 165 -28.75 6.79 44.51
CA VAL A 165 -27.65 7.76 44.30
C VAL A 165 -28.09 9.23 44.47
N GLY A 166 -29.34 9.46 44.86
CA GLY A 166 -29.90 10.80 45.04
C GLY A 166 -30.01 11.59 43.73
N PRO A 167 -30.33 12.90 43.80
CA PRO A 167 -30.41 13.77 42.62
C PRO A 167 -29.05 13.97 41.95
N GLY A 168 -29.05 14.26 40.64
CA GLY A 168 -27.87 14.71 39.92
C GLY A 168 -27.48 16.13 40.36
N LEU A 169 -26.19 16.33 40.64
CA LEU A 169 -25.63 17.56 41.20
C LEU A 169 -24.65 18.25 40.23
N GLU A 170 -24.59 17.84 38.96
CA GLU A 170 -23.59 18.32 37.98
C GLU A 170 -23.62 19.85 37.80
N ALA A 171 -24.80 20.44 37.67
CA ALA A 171 -24.97 21.89 37.55
C ALA A 171 -24.52 22.64 38.82
N ASP A 172 -24.80 22.08 40.00
CA ASP A 172 -24.38 22.65 41.27
C ASP A 172 -22.86 22.54 41.45
N ILE A 173 -22.28 21.38 41.15
CA ILE A 173 -20.83 21.14 41.18
C ILE A 173 -20.10 22.04 40.18
N ALA A 174 -20.64 22.21 38.98
CA ALA A 174 -20.08 23.10 37.96
C ALA A 174 -20.03 24.55 38.45
N ARG A 175 -21.10 25.02 39.10
CA ARG A 175 -21.15 26.35 39.72
C ARG A 175 -20.17 26.52 40.87
N ILE A 176 -20.04 25.52 41.74
CA ILE A 176 -19.12 25.54 42.89
C ILE A 176 -17.66 25.56 42.43
N THR A 177 -17.31 24.67 41.50
CA THR A 177 -15.91 24.42 41.09
C THR A 177 -15.43 25.31 39.95
N GLY A 178 -16.36 25.89 39.17
CA GLY A 178 -16.05 26.61 37.93
C GLY A 178 -15.69 25.69 36.75
N ILE A 179 -15.82 24.37 36.92
CA ILE A 179 -15.60 23.37 35.86
C ILE A 179 -16.89 23.22 35.07
N LYS A 180 -16.82 23.20 33.72
CA LYS A 180 -18.01 23.09 32.88
C LYS A 180 -18.77 21.79 33.17
N GLU A 181 -20.10 21.86 33.17
CA GLU A 181 -20.99 20.75 33.53
C GLU A 181 -20.71 19.46 32.74
N HIS A 182 -20.41 19.55 31.44
CA HIS A 182 -20.07 18.38 30.61
C HIS A 182 -18.73 17.73 30.99
N VAL A 183 -17.75 18.51 31.46
CA VAL A 183 -16.46 17.99 31.95
C VAL A 183 -16.66 17.33 33.31
N VAL A 184 -17.50 17.93 34.16
CA VAL A 184 -17.93 17.31 35.42
C VAL A 184 -18.61 15.99 35.09
N HIS A 185 -19.55 15.93 34.14
CA HIS A 185 -20.26 14.70 33.79
C HIS A 185 -19.32 13.55 33.32
N ASP A 186 -18.48 13.78 32.31
CA ASP A 186 -17.52 12.78 31.81
C ASP A 186 -16.20 13.40 31.38
N TYR A 187 -15.16 13.22 32.20
CA TYR A 187 -13.83 13.72 31.90
C TYR A 187 -13.17 13.02 30.70
N SER A 188 -13.50 11.75 30.43
CA SER A 188 -12.82 10.95 29.41
C SER A 188 -13.09 11.44 27.99
N ALA A 189 -14.25 12.05 27.74
CA ALA A 189 -14.62 12.67 26.47
C ALA A 189 -13.88 14.00 26.19
N PHE A 190 -13.18 14.58 27.18
CA PHE A 190 -12.56 15.92 27.07
C PHE A 190 -11.07 15.91 27.45
N THR A 191 -10.36 14.82 27.14
CA THR A 191 -8.92 14.69 27.38
C THR A 191 -8.08 15.70 26.58
N GLU A 192 -8.62 16.27 25.50
CA GLU A 192 -7.98 17.25 24.61
C GLU A 192 -8.06 18.72 25.08
N LEU A 193 -8.73 19.00 26.21
CA LEU A 193 -8.75 20.35 26.79
C LEU A 193 -7.32 20.86 27.04
N ALA A 194 -7.08 22.12 26.66
CA ALA A 194 -5.80 22.80 26.83
C ALA A 194 -5.29 22.69 28.27
N SER A 195 -3.99 22.43 28.42
CA SER A 195 -3.36 22.20 29.72
C SER A 195 -3.54 23.40 30.66
N GLU A 196 -3.58 24.61 30.11
CA GLU A 196 -3.78 25.88 30.82
C GLU A 196 -5.15 25.91 31.51
N ILE A 197 -6.20 25.45 30.83
CA ILE A 197 -7.56 25.39 31.38
C ILE A 197 -7.61 24.42 32.56
N LYS A 198 -6.99 23.24 32.40
CA LYS A 198 -6.93 22.20 33.45
C LYS A 198 -6.13 22.67 34.66
N MET A 199 -5.04 23.42 34.44
CA MET A 199 -4.25 24.02 35.52
C MET A 199 -5.03 25.09 36.29
N GLY A 200 -5.92 25.83 35.62
CA GLY A 200 -6.80 26.83 36.23
C GLY A 200 -7.77 26.27 37.28
N TRP A 201 -8.14 24.98 37.19
CA TRP A 201 -9.04 24.34 38.16
C TRP A 201 -8.45 24.23 39.58
N MET A 202 -7.14 24.47 39.73
CA MET A 202 -6.46 24.50 41.03
C MET A 202 -6.42 25.90 41.68
N GLU A 203 -6.88 26.97 41.00
CA GLU A 203 -6.74 28.34 41.51
C GLU A 203 -7.52 28.62 42.80
N ARG A 204 -8.69 27.99 42.97
CA ARG A 204 -9.55 28.14 44.14
C ARG A 204 -9.38 27.03 45.18
N ARG A 205 -8.34 26.19 45.02
CA ARG A 205 -8.11 25.01 45.86
C ARG A 205 -6.89 25.17 46.76
N THR A 206 -6.93 24.56 47.94
CA THR A 206 -5.88 24.54 48.96
C THR A 206 -5.27 23.14 49.09
N THR A 207 -3.97 23.08 49.37
CA THR A 207 -3.23 21.84 49.59
C THR A 207 -2.40 21.94 50.87
N THR A 208 -2.08 20.79 51.48
CA THR A 208 -1.27 20.73 52.70
C THR A 208 0.16 21.19 52.44
N GLU A 209 0.80 20.60 51.42
CA GLU A 209 2.11 21.06 50.92
C GLU A 209 1.91 21.99 49.72
N ALA A 210 2.84 22.93 49.51
CA ALA A 210 2.73 23.90 48.43
C ALA A 210 2.90 23.27 47.04
N GLU A 211 3.69 22.19 46.94
CA GLU A 211 3.98 21.41 45.74
C GLU A 211 2.80 20.54 45.28
N ASP A 212 1.96 20.09 46.22
CA ASP A 212 0.79 19.25 45.95
C ASP A 212 -0.20 19.91 44.99
N ARG A 213 -0.18 21.25 44.91
CA ARG A 213 -0.97 22.03 43.94
C ARG A 213 -0.74 21.57 42.50
N TRP A 214 0.47 21.12 42.17
CA TRP A 214 0.82 20.65 40.82
C TRP A 214 0.81 19.13 40.72
N TYR A 215 1.11 18.41 41.80
CA TYR A 215 1.06 16.94 41.80
C TYR A 215 -0.35 16.39 41.63
N ALA A 216 -1.35 17.12 42.15
CA ALA A 216 -2.76 16.78 41.94
C ALA A 216 -3.18 16.79 40.46
N LEU A 217 -2.39 17.38 39.55
CA LEU A 217 -2.70 17.48 38.13
C LEU A 217 -2.01 16.41 37.26
N PHE A 218 -1.11 15.57 37.79
CA PHE A 218 -0.34 14.60 37.00
C PHE A 218 -1.23 13.69 36.15
N GLY A 219 -2.21 13.04 36.77
CA GLY A 219 -3.15 12.18 36.07
C GLY A 219 -4.09 12.94 35.13
N ILE A 220 -4.54 14.14 35.52
CA ILE A 220 -5.41 15.02 34.73
C ILE A 220 -4.69 15.55 33.47
N LEU A 221 -3.37 15.69 33.51
CA LEU A 221 -2.58 16.12 32.36
C LEU A 221 -1.94 14.92 31.62
N GLY A 222 -2.11 13.71 32.15
CA GLY A 222 -1.53 12.48 31.64
C GLY A 222 -0.01 12.56 31.54
N VAL A 223 0.65 13.11 32.57
CA VAL A 223 2.10 13.23 32.71
C VAL A 223 2.52 12.78 34.11
N THR A 224 3.66 12.10 34.23
CA THR A 224 4.11 11.51 35.51
C THR A 224 5.59 11.81 35.79
N PRO A 225 5.97 13.08 36.03
CA PRO A 225 7.36 13.44 36.27
C PRO A 225 7.90 12.97 37.64
N GLY A 226 7.09 12.29 38.48
CA GLY A 226 7.41 11.85 39.85
C GLY A 226 7.11 12.91 40.92
N ALA A 227 6.98 12.55 42.20
CA ALA A 227 6.83 13.52 43.28
C ALA A 227 8.20 13.83 43.90
N ASN A 228 8.48 15.11 44.19
CA ASN A 228 9.74 15.57 44.79
C ASN A 228 9.45 16.62 45.89
N TYR A 229 9.13 16.14 47.08
CA TYR A 229 8.78 17.01 48.21
C TYR A 229 10.00 17.82 48.69
N GLY A 230 9.84 19.13 48.86
CA GLY A 230 10.92 20.07 49.21
C GLY A 230 11.47 20.88 48.03
N GLU A 231 10.90 20.73 46.82
CA GLU A 231 11.29 21.54 45.65
C GLU A 231 10.57 22.89 45.54
N GLY A 232 9.60 23.14 46.41
CA GLY A 232 8.79 24.36 46.42
C GLY A 232 7.78 24.43 45.26
N CYS A 233 6.74 25.26 45.44
CA CYS A 233 5.61 25.36 44.51
C CYS A 233 6.06 25.70 43.07
N ASP A 234 6.99 26.64 42.90
CA ASP A 234 7.49 27.04 41.59
C ASP A 234 8.33 25.95 40.91
N GLY A 235 9.12 25.19 41.70
CA GLY A 235 9.90 24.06 41.21
C GLY A 235 9.00 22.96 40.65
N ALA A 236 7.96 22.61 41.41
CA ALA A 236 6.95 21.65 40.98
C ALA A 236 6.19 22.10 39.73
N LYS A 237 5.82 23.40 39.63
CA LYS A 237 5.17 23.99 38.45
C LYS A 237 6.04 23.85 37.19
N GLN A 238 7.32 24.24 37.29
CA GLN A 238 8.24 24.18 36.14
C GLN A 238 8.47 22.75 35.66
N ARG A 239 8.55 21.80 36.60
CA ARG A 239 8.76 20.38 36.28
C ARG A 239 7.55 19.78 35.58
N LEU A 240 6.34 20.15 36.00
CA LEU A 240 5.11 19.79 35.33
C LEU A 240 5.06 20.34 33.89
N LEU A 241 5.34 21.63 33.69
CA LEU A 241 5.36 22.26 32.36
C LEU A 241 6.37 21.61 31.41
N ARG A 242 7.56 21.24 31.90
CA ARG A 242 8.55 20.49 31.09
C ARG A 242 8.04 19.12 30.65
N ALA A 243 7.29 18.43 31.52
CA ALA A 243 6.73 17.12 31.19
C ALA A 243 5.62 17.22 30.13
N ILE A 244 4.79 18.27 30.20
CA ILE A 244 3.77 18.59 29.19
C ILE A 244 4.43 18.85 27.83
N ASN A 245 5.39 19.78 27.76
CA ASN A 245 6.07 20.13 26.51
C ASN A 245 6.76 18.92 25.85
N ARG A 246 7.33 18.00 26.64
CA ARG A 246 7.92 16.76 26.13
C ARG A 246 6.85 15.85 25.51
N LYS A 247 5.72 15.66 26.18
CA LYS A 247 4.60 14.85 25.68
C LYS A 247 4.06 15.42 24.37
N ASP A 248 3.87 16.74 24.29
CA ASP A 248 3.36 17.39 23.09
C ASP A 248 4.35 17.27 21.92
N SER A 249 5.66 17.41 22.17
CA SER A 249 6.69 17.24 21.14
C SER A 249 6.81 15.81 20.58
N VAL A 250 6.52 14.78 21.39
CA VAL A 250 6.57 13.37 20.98
C VAL A 250 5.31 13.02 20.19
N ASN A 251 4.14 13.46 20.64
CA ASN A 251 2.88 13.24 19.94
C ASN A 251 2.87 13.94 18.58
N GLN A 252 3.40 15.16 18.49
CA GLN A 252 3.49 15.89 17.22
C GLN A 252 4.39 15.20 16.19
N LYS A 253 5.54 14.64 16.63
CA LYS A 253 6.43 13.82 15.77
C LYS A 253 5.80 12.50 15.33
N LEU A 254 5.05 11.85 16.22
CA LEU A 254 4.39 10.58 15.92
C LEU A 254 3.25 10.78 14.90
N HIS A 255 2.46 11.84 15.05
CA HIS A 255 1.39 12.19 14.10
C HIS A 255 1.94 12.53 12.71
N THR A 256 2.98 13.38 12.61
CA THR A 256 3.60 13.71 11.30
C THR A 256 4.22 12.50 10.61
N THR A 257 4.79 11.55 11.36
CA THR A 257 5.39 10.33 10.78
C THR A 257 4.32 9.38 10.22
N VAL A 258 3.17 9.26 10.89
CA VAL A 258 2.05 8.41 10.44
C VAL A 258 1.39 8.98 9.19
N GLU A 259 1.20 10.30 9.12
CA GLU A 259 0.66 11.00 7.95
C GLU A 259 1.62 10.93 6.74
N GLN A 260 2.92 11.14 6.96
CA GLN A 260 3.94 10.98 5.90
C GLN A 260 4.01 9.55 5.36
N ALA A 261 3.88 8.55 6.24
CA ALA A 261 3.85 7.16 5.83
C ALA A 261 2.58 6.80 5.04
N ALA A 262 1.42 7.38 5.40
CA ALA A 262 0.19 7.23 4.64
C ALA A 262 0.31 7.86 3.24
N GLN A 263 0.78 9.10 3.17
CA GLN A 263 0.99 9.79 1.91
C GLN A 263 2.01 9.07 1.02
N PHE A 264 3.10 8.53 1.58
CA PHE A 264 4.07 7.76 0.80
C PHE A 264 3.45 6.48 0.20
N ARG A 265 2.53 5.81 0.93
CA ARG A 265 1.79 4.67 0.37
C ARG A 265 0.93 5.10 -0.82
N ASP A 266 0.27 6.25 -0.76
CA ASP A 266 -0.53 6.77 -1.88
C ASP A 266 0.35 7.11 -3.09
N ILE A 267 1.55 7.67 -2.85
CA ILE A 267 2.52 7.94 -3.91
C ILE A 267 3.00 6.64 -4.56
N VAL A 268 3.29 5.62 -3.77
CA VAL A 268 3.68 4.29 -4.27
C VAL A 268 2.56 3.67 -5.09
N ALA A 269 1.30 3.77 -4.64
CA ALA A 269 0.14 3.29 -5.39
C ALA A 269 -0.01 4.02 -6.74
N TRP A 270 0.23 5.33 -6.76
CA TRP A 270 0.21 6.12 -8.01
C TRP A 270 1.33 5.77 -8.99
N LEU A 271 2.54 5.46 -8.49
CA LEU A 271 3.65 5.05 -9.36
C LEU A 271 3.39 3.71 -10.07
N ASP A 272 2.50 2.87 -9.51
CA ASP A 272 2.23 1.50 -9.94
C ASP A 272 3.52 0.69 -10.21
N PRO A 273 4.40 0.52 -9.20
CA PRO A 273 5.62 -0.25 -9.36
C PRO A 273 5.31 -1.76 -9.39
N PRO A 274 6.04 -2.57 -10.18
CA PRO A 274 5.96 -4.01 -10.02
C PRO A 274 6.53 -4.40 -8.65
N ASP A 275 5.80 -5.25 -7.92
CA ASP A 275 6.27 -5.76 -6.63
C ASP A 275 7.35 -6.83 -6.82
N PRO A 276 8.58 -6.63 -6.33
CA PRO A 276 9.63 -7.64 -6.37
C PRO A 276 9.53 -8.67 -5.23
N TRP A 277 8.74 -8.40 -4.19
CA TRP A 277 8.67 -9.25 -2.99
C TRP A 277 7.89 -10.55 -3.23
N THR A 278 6.91 -10.56 -4.12
CA THR A 278 6.29 -11.79 -4.64
C THR A 278 7.33 -12.81 -5.11
N ASN A 279 8.25 -12.42 -6.01
CA ASN A 279 9.32 -13.29 -6.49
C ASN A 279 10.26 -13.72 -5.36
N HIS A 280 10.63 -12.78 -4.49
CA HIS A 280 11.52 -13.05 -3.37
C HIS A 280 10.94 -14.08 -2.40
N ASN A 281 9.65 -13.94 -2.04
CA ASN A 281 8.95 -14.84 -1.14
C ASN A 281 8.83 -16.25 -1.76
N SER A 282 8.44 -16.35 -3.04
CA SER A 282 8.42 -17.64 -3.74
C SER A 282 9.81 -18.30 -3.81
N ALA A 283 10.86 -17.51 -4.05
CA ALA A 283 12.24 -18.02 -4.05
C ALA A 283 12.69 -18.50 -2.66
N ARG A 284 12.22 -17.84 -1.59
CA ARG A 284 12.50 -18.20 -0.20
C ARG A 284 11.77 -19.48 0.22
N GLU A 285 10.54 -19.68 -0.24
CA GLU A 285 9.75 -20.89 0.02
C GLU A 285 10.38 -22.14 -0.64
N LEU A 286 10.99 -21.98 -1.81
CA LEU A 286 11.71 -23.06 -2.50
C LEU A 286 13.08 -23.38 -1.87
N ARG A 287 13.56 -22.56 -0.92
CA ARG A 287 14.89 -22.70 -0.34
C ARG A 287 14.88 -23.68 0.83
N GLU A 288 15.66 -24.74 0.71
CA GLU A 288 15.95 -25.64 1.84
C GLU A 288 16.90 -24.98 2.86
N PRO A 289 16.76 -25.26 4.16
CA PRO A 289 17.68 -24.78 5.18
C PRO A 289 19.15 -25.03 4.81
N ASP A 290 20.01 -24.04 5.11
CA ASP A 290 21.45 -24.04 4.82
C ASP A 290 21.86 -24.05 3.33
N SER A 291 20.91 -24.03 2.39
CA SER A 291 21.21 -23.87 0.96
C SER A 291 21.78 -22.47 0.66
N GLY A 292 22.78 -22.40 -0.21
CA GLY A 292 23.40 -21.13 -0.60
C GLY A 292 24.36 -20.52 0.44
N TYR A 293 24.62 -21.15 1.58
CA TYR A 293 25.59 -20.64 2.57
C TYR A 293 27.02 -20.54 2.04
N TRP A 294 27.37 -21.35 1.04
CA TRP A 294 28.68 -21.29 0.39
C TRP A 294 28.87 -19.95 -0.36
N LEU A 295 27.79 -19.31 -0.86
CA LEU A 295 27.85 -17.97 -1.44
C LEU A 295 28.25 -16.97 -0.35
N LEU A 296 27.56 -17.01 0.78
CA LEU A 296 27.80 -16.11 1.91
C LEU A 296 29.22 -16.27 2.46
N ARG A 297 29.80 -17.48 2.44
CA ARG A 297 31.17 -17.73 2.92
C ARG A 297 32.27 -17.43 1.89
N SER A 298 31.90 -17.10 0.65
CA SER A 298 32.88 -16.83 -0.38
C SER A 298 33.60 -15.51 -0.14
N ASP A 299 34.91 -15.47 -0.46
CA ASP A 299 35.70 -14.25 -0.36
C ASP A 299 35.15 -13.14 -1.26
N ALA A 300 34.63 -13.51 -2.45
CA ALA A 300 34.04 -12.55 -3.38
C ALA A 300 32.82 -11.83 -2.77
N TYR A 301 31.91 -12.58 -2.14
CA TYR A 301 30.73 -12.02 -1.50
C TYR A 301 31.06 -11.21 -0.25
N GLN A 302 31.95 -11.72 0.62
CA GLN A 302 32.34 -11.01 1.84
C GLN A 302 33.07 -9.70 1.53
N ASN A 303 33.95 -9.71 0.52
CA ASN A 303 34.62 -8.49 0.06
C ASN A 303 33.64 -7.51 -0.60
N TRP A 304 32.68 -7.98 -1.39
CA TRP A 304 31.63 -7.10 -1.91
C TRP A 304 30.79 -6.47 -0.78
N LYS A 305 30.40 -7.27 0.21
CA LYS A 305 29.58 -6.81 1.33
C LYS A 305 30.33 -5.80 2.22
N THR A 306 31.62 -6.00 2.48
CA THR A 306 32.36 -5.23 3.50
C THR A 306 33.47 -4.34 2.97
N ALA A 307 34.02 -4.60 1.79
CA ALA A 307 35.12 -3.83 1.18
C ALA A 307 34.60 -2.81 0.15
N SER A 308 35.50 -2.23 -0.63
CA SER A 308 35.26 -1.20 -1.64
C SER A 308 34.82 -1.74 -3.02
N ASN A 309 34.45 -3.01 -3.13
CA ASN A 309 33.98 -3.55 -4.42
C ASN A 309 32.52 -3.16 -4.63
N HIS A 310 32.25 -2.39 -5.68
CA HIS A 310 30.92 -1.82 -5.94
C HIS A 310 29.99 -2.74 -6.74
N LEU A 311 30.54 -3.70 -7.50
CA LEU A 311 29.75 -4.59 -8.35
C LEU A 311 30.21 -6.05 -8.23
N LEU A 312 29.29 -6.94 -7.85
CA LEU A 312 29.48 -8.39 -7.82
C LEU A 312 28.53 -9.04 -8.84
N TRP A 313 29.10 -9.69 -9.84
CA TRP A 313 28.34 -10.42 -10.86
C TRP A 313 28.44 -11.91 -10.63
N THR A 314 27.32 -12.51 -10.22
CA THR A 314 27.17 -13.95 -10.04
C THR A 314 26.50 -14.57 -11.26
N TYR A 315 27.10 -15.60 -11.86
CA TYR A 315 26.54 -16.17 -13.08
C TYR A 315 26.60 -17.68 -13.12
N GLY A 316 25.65 -18.26 -13.85
CA GLY A 316 25.53 -19.70 -13.97
C GLY A 316 24.50 -20.13 -15.01
N LYS A 317 24.53 -21.41 -15.36
CA LYS A 317 23.64 -22.02 -16.35
C LYS A 317 22.15 -21.96 -15.95
N ALA A 318 21.27 -22.22 -16.90
CA ALA A 318 19.84 -22.30 -16.65
C ALA A 318 19.53 -23.37 -15.59
N GLY A 319 18.59 -23.09 -14.68
CA GLY A 319 18.15 -24.04 -13.67
C GLY A 319 19.15 -24.36 -12.55
N CYS A 320 20.26 -23.62 -12.40
CA CYS A 320 21.25 -23.83 -11.32
C CYS A 320 20.89 -23.17 -9.98
N GLY A 321 19.72 -22.53 -9.87
CA GLY A 321 19.23 -21.94 -8.61
C GLY A 321 19.64 -20.48 -8.34
N LYS A 322 19.98 -19.69 -9.38
CA LYS A 322 20.35 -18.26 -9.25
C LYS A 322 19.36 -17.44 -8.40
N THR A 323 18.08 -17.55 -8.68
CA THR A 323 17.00 -16.84 -7.96
C THR A 323 16.92 -17.22 -6.47
N VAL A 324 17.14 -18.49 -6.13
CA VAL A 324 17.19 -18.98 -4.75
C VAL A 324 18.45 -18.50 -4.02
N LEU A 325 19.59 -18.46 -4.74
CA LEU A 325 20.83 -17.88 -4.24
C LEU A 325 20.70 -16.37 -3.99
N SER A 326 20.05 -15.64 -4.90
CA SER A 326 19.73 -14.22 -4.75
C SER A 326 18.88 -13.98 -3.50
N SER A 327 17.84 -14.80 -3.27
CA SER A 327 17.03 -14.74 -2.04
C SER A 327 17.89 -14.93 -0.77
N THR A 328 18.90 -15.80 -0.82
CA THR A 328 19.84 -16.02 0.29
C THR A 328 20.72 -14.80 0.55
N ALA A 329 21.22 -14.15 -0.49
CA ALA A 329 21.96 -12.89 -0.36
C ALA A 329 21.07 -11.76 0.17
N ILE A 330 19.83 -11.65 -0.30
CA ILE A 330 18.86 -10.63 0.14
C ILE A 330 18.58 -10.76 1.63
N GLU A 331 18.32 -11.97 2.15
CA GLU A 331 18.06 -12.19 3.58
C GLU A 331 19.28 -11.84 4.46
N ASP A 332 20.50 -12.09 3.96
CA ASP A 332 21.74 -11.72 4.65
C ASP A 332 22.00 -10.19 4.64
N VAL A 333 21.74 -9.52 3.52
CA VAL A 333 21.81 -8.04 3.41
C VAL A 333 20.74 -7.38 4.26
N LYS A 334 19.51 -7.89 4.25
CA LYS A 334 18.41 -7.38 5.07
C LYS A 334 18.75 -7.40 6.55
N ARG A 335 19.34 -8.50 7.04
CA ARG A 335 19.87 -8.58 8.42
C ARG A 335 20.96 -7.55 8.67
N TYR A 336 21.91 -7.40 7.74
CA TYR A 336 23.01 -6.44 7.84
C TYR A 336 22.55 -4.98 7.91
N CYS A 337 21.51 -4.61 7.16
CA CYS A 337 20.95 -3.26 7.16
C CYS A 337 20.06 -3.00 8.38
N ASN A 338 19.35 -4.00 8.91
CA ASN A 338 18.55 -3.84 10.13
C ASN A 338 19.41 -3.44 11.35
N ASP A 339 20.67 -3.86 11.39
CA ASP A 339 21.61 -3.49 12.44
C ASP A 339 22.21 -2.07 12.24
N ARG A 340 21.92 -1.39 11.11
CA ARG A 340 22.47 -0.07 10.75
C ARG A 340 21.39 0.92 10.30
N PRO A 341 21.05 1.93 11.12
CA PRO A 341 19.88 2.79 10.89
C PRO A 341 19.93 3.70 9.63
N ASN A 342 21.10 3.84 8.97
CA ASN A 342 21.24 4.65 7.76
C ASN A 342 21.69 3.86 6.51
N SER A 343 21.69 2.54 6.56
CA SER A 343 21.92 1.69 5.39
C SER A 343 20.60 1.38 4.69
N GLY A 344 20.59 1.44 3.36
CA GLY A 344 19.45 1.10 2.52
C GLY A 344 19.67 -0.20 1.76
N TYR A 345 18.60 -0.87 1.37
CA TYR A 345 18.68 -1.94 0.39
C TYR A 345 17.43 -1.94 -0.49
N ALA A 346 17.58 -2.35 -1.75
CA ALA A 346 16.48 -2.56 -2.67
C ALA A 346 16.73 -3.78 -3.53
N ILE A 347 15.64 -4.43 -3.93
CA ILE A 347 15.67 -5.66 -4.70
C ILE A 347 14.86 -5.51 -5.98
N PHE A 348 15.24 -6.24 -7.02
CA PHE A 348 14.43 -6.39 -8.22
C PHE A 348 14.67 -7.76 -8.85
N TYR A 349 13.59 -8.39 -9.30
CA TYR A 349 13.64 -9.66 -10.01
C TYR A 349 13.20 -9.43 -11.44
N PHE A 350 14.14 -9.56 -12.38
CA PHE A 350 13.78 -9.67 -13.78
C PHE A 350 13.11 -11.03 -14.01
N THR A 351 12.03 -11.04 -14.77
CA THR A 351 11.29 -12.27 -15.07
C THR A 351 10.74 -12.26 -16.49
N PHE A 352 11.02 -13.33 -17.23
CA PHE A 352 10.43 -13.54 -18.55
C PHE A 352 8.88 -13.62 -18.49
N SER A 353 8.33 -14.06 -17.35
CA SER A 353 6.88 -14.25 -17.17
C SER A 353 6.09 -12.96 -16.89
N ASP A 354 6.75 -11.81 -16.68
CA ASP A 354 6.08 -10.54 -16.43
C ASP A 354 6.81 -9.41 -17.16
N ASN A 355 6.21 -8.93 -18.27
CA ASN A 355 6.76 -7.84 -19.07
C ASN A 355 6.99 -6.55 -18.26
N ARG A 356 6.22 -6.31 -17.19
CA ARG A 356 6.48 -5.16 -16.31
C ARG A 356 7.83 -5.30 -15.62
N LYS A 357 8.27 -6.52 -15.31
CA LYS A 357 9.55 -6.82 -14.68
C LYS A 357 10.72 -6.99 -15.66
N GLN A 358 10.52 -6.66 -16.94
CA GLN A 358 11.59 -6.72 -17.94
C GLN A 358 12.15 -5.35 -18.31
N ARG A 359 11.41 -4.26 -18.07
CA ARG A 359 11.73 -2.91 -18.55
C ARG A 359 12.44 -2.05 -17.51
N LEU A 360 13.39 -1.21 -17.96
CA LEU A 360 14.10 -0.27 -17.08
C LEU A 360 13.15 0.66 -16.30
N VAL A 361 12.13 1.22 -16.96
CA VAL A 361 11.19 2.16 -16.32
C VAL A 361 10.56 1.58 -15.06
N ASN A 362 10.27 0.28 -15.06
CA ASN A 362 9.61 -0.40 -13.96
C ASN A 362 10.60 -0.88 -12.89
N LEU A 363 11.84 -1.18 -13.27
CA LEU A 363 12.96 -1.29 -12.32
C LEU A 363 13.07 0.00 -11.51
N LEU A 364 13.14 1.16 -12.17
CA LEU A 364 13.28 2.46 -11.49
C LEU A 364 12.10 2.72 -10.55
N LYS A 365 10.85 2.54 -11.01
CA LYS A 365 9.66 2.67 -10.15
C LYS A 365 9.73 1.77 -8.91
N SER A 366 10.16 0.53 -9.07
CA SER A 366 10.29 -0.43 -7.97
C SER A 366 11.38 -0.03 -6.96
N LEU A 367 12.52 0.51 -7.43
CA LEU A 367 13.57 1.04 -6.56
C LEU A 367 13.10 2.28 -5.79
N VAL A 368 12.38 3.18 -6.47
CA VAL A 368 11.76 4.37 -5.85
C VAL A 368 10.80 3.96 -4.74
N ALA A 369 9.94 2.97 -4.97
CA ALA A 369 8.99 2.50 -3.97
C ALA A 369 9.67 1.93 -2.71
N GLN A 370 10.87 1.35 -2.85
CA GLN A 370 11.61 0.76 -1.74
C GLN A 370 12.49 1.77 -0.99
N LEU A 371 13.11 2.72 -1.70
CA LEU A 371 14.11 3.64 -1.12
C LEU A 371 13.62 5.08 -0.94
N GLY A 372 12.53 5.47 -1.62
CA GLY A 372 12.09 6.85 -1.78
C GLY A 372 11.44 7.51 -0.56
N TRP A 373 11.36 6.81 0.58
CA TRP A 373 10.74 7.34 1.79
C TRP A 373 11.63 8.34 2.56
N LYS A 374 12.91 8.50 2.18
CA LYS A 374 13.84 9.47 2.78
C LYS A 374 14.02 10.72 1.91
N ALA A 375 14.32 11.85 2.53
CA ALA A 375 14.74 13.07 1.84
C ALA A 375 16.16 12.91 1.25
N PRO A 376 16.47 13.47 0.06
CA PRO A 376 15.64 14.40 -0.72
C PRO A 376 14.59 13.72 -1.63
N ALA A 377 14.64 12.40 -1.83
CA ALA A 377 13.76 11.69 -2.76
C ALA A 377 12.27 11.83 -2.43
N LEU A 378 11.89 11.69 -1.14
CA LEU A 378 10.49 11.82 -0.70
C LEU A 378 9.89 13.17 -1.13
N HIS A 379 10.68 14.24 -1.07
CA HIS A 379 10.23 15.57 -1.46
C HIS A 379 9.98 15.69 -2.97
N LEU A 380 10.87 15.12 -3.79
CA LEU A 380 10.69 15.07 -5.25
C LEU A 380 9.44 14.26 -5.63
N LEU A 381 9.18 13.17 -4.92
CA LEU A 381 8.00 12.32 -5.11
C LEU A 381 6.70 13.01 -4.72
N GLN A 382 6.67 13.71 -3.59
CA GLN A 382 5.52 14.52 -3.17
C GLN A 382 5.23 15.64 -4.17
N LEU A 383 6.27 16.29 -4.70
CA LEU A 383 6.13 17.32 -5.74
C LEU A 383 5.59 16.74 -7.05
N ALA A 384 5.96 15.51 -7.39
CA ALA A 384 5.46 14.84 -8.58
C ALA A 384 4.00 14.40 -8.42
N TYR A 385 3.64 13.83 -7.27
CA TYR A 385 2.30 13.33 -6.96
C TYR A 385 1.24 14.44 -6.85
N SER A 386 1.64 15.64 -6.42
CA SER A 386 0.75 16.81 -6.26
C SER A 386 0.38 17.53 -7.58
N LYS A 387 0.85 17.04 -8.74
CA LYS A 387 0.51 17.60 -10.06
C LYS A 387 -0.98 17.32 -10.41
N PRO A 388 -1.73 18.27 -11.00
CA PRO A 388 -3.19 18.15 -11.23
C PRO A 388 -3.63 16.92 -12.02
N ASN A 389 -2.82 16.49 -12.99
CA ASN A 389 -3.13 15.35 -13.87
C ASN A 389 -2.46 14.05 -13.42
N ARG A 390 -1.68 14.07 -12.33
CA ARG A 390 -0.87 12.93 -11.86
C ARG A 390 -0.14 12.21 -13.00
N SER A 391 0.37 12.98 -13.97
CA SER A 391 1.03 12.42 -15.16
C SER A 391 2.19 11.54 -14.74
N LEU A 392 2.22 10.27 -15.18
CA LEU A 392 3.26 9.31 -14.88
C LEU A 392 4.65 9.92 -15.14
N LEU A 393 5.59 9.73 -14.20
CA LEU A 393 6.96 10.20 -14.35
C LEU A 393 7.62 9.56 -15.57
N GLY A 394 8.23 10.38 -16.41
CA GLY A 394 9.03 9.91 -17.54
C GLY A 394 10.30 9.19 -17.08
N LEU A 395 10.96 8.49 -18.02
CA LEU A 395 12.19 7.74 -17.72
C LEU A 395 13.30 8.62 -17.14
N HIS A 396 13.45 9.85 -17.66
CA HIS A 396 14.44 10.82 -17.18
C HIS A 396 14.18 11.24 -15.73
N ASP A 397 12.96 11.69 -15.42
CA ASP A 397 12.57 12.09 -14.05
C ASP A 397 12.76 10.95 -13.06
N LEU A 398 12.41 9.72 -13.45
CA LEU A 398 12.62 8.53 -12.61
C LEU A 398 14.11 8.28 -12.33
N ARG A 399 15.01 8.49 -13.30
CA ARG A 399 16.46 8.35 -13.08
C ARG A 399 16.94 9.37 -12.04
N GLU A 400 16.52 10.63 -12.15
CA GLU A 400 16.89 11.67 -11.17
C GLU A 400 16.39 11.34 -9.76
N VAL A 401 15.13 10.88 -9.64
CA VAL A 401 14.56 10.48 -8.35
C VAL A 401 15.31 9.28 -7.76
N VAL A 402 15.68 8.28 -8.57
CA VAL A 402 16.45 7.14 -8.07
C VAL A 402 17.83 7.58 -7.59
N VAL A 403 18.53 8.45 -8.30
CA VAL A 403 19.81 9.01 -7.83
C VAL A 403 19.63 9.75 -6.49
N ALA A 404 18.54 10.52 -6.34
CA ALA A 404 18.19 11.16 -5.09
C ALA A 404 17.89 10.15 -3.96
N CYS A 405 17.25 9.01 -4.28
CA CYS A 405 17.02 7.91 -3.34
C CYS A 405 18.35 7.33 -2.87
N LEU A 406 19.29 7.08 -3.78
CA LEU A 406 20.58 6.48 -3.45
C LEU A 406 21.43 7.40 -2.57
N LYS A 407 21.43 8.71 -2.85
CA LYS A 407 22.16 9.73 -2.07
C LYS A 407 21.58 9.97 -0.66
N ALA A 408 20.37 9.47 -0.36
CA ALA A 408 19.72 9.63 0.94
C ALA A 408 20.25 8.67 2.04
N TYR A 409 21.15 7.74 1.70
CA TYR A 409 21.69 6.72 2.59
C TYR A 409 23.22 6.76 2.57
N ASP A 410 23.85 6.34 3.67
CA ASP A 410 25.32 6.26 3.76
C ASP A 410 25.87 5.09 2.93
N GLU A 411 25.07 4.03 2.79
CA GLU A 411 25.41 2.81 2.05
C GLU A 411 24.12 2.20 1.50
N VAL A 412 24.12 1.78 0.24
CA VAL A 412 22.96 1.16 -0.40
C VAL A 412 23.34 -0.14 -1.09
N PHE A 413 22.57 -1.20 -0.82
CA PHE A 413 22.70 -2.48 -1.52
C PHE A 413 21.58 -2.65 -2.56
N LEU A 414 21.95 -2.82 -3.82
CA LEU A 414 21.02 -3.15 -4.90
C LEU A 414 21.21 -4.61 -5.31
N LEU A 415 20.17 -5.43 -5.18
CA LEU A 415 20.21 -6.84 -5.56
C LEU A 415 19.29 -7.08 -6.75
N LEU A 416 19.87 -7.37 -7.91
CA LEU A 416 19.19 -7.56 -9.18
C LEU A 416 19.30 -9.02 -9.61
N ASP A 417 18.19 -9.73 -9.61
CA ASP A 417 18.14 -11.13 -10.04
C ASP A 417 17.82 -11.25 -11.53
N ALA A 418 18.49 -12.18 -12.20
CA ALA A 418 18.23 -12.63 -13.57
C ALA A 418 18.30 -11.52 -14.64
N LEU A 419 19.37 -10.72 -14.67
CA LEU A 419 19.55 -9.66 -15.68
C LEU A 419 19.41 -10.14 -17.14
N ASP A 420 19.67 -11.43 -17.39
CA ASP A 420 19.46 -12.05 -18.71
C ASP A 420 17.99 -12.20 -19.12
N GLU A 421 17.04 -11.97 -18.19
CA GLU A 421 15.60 -11.94 -18.46
C GLU A 421 15.08 -10.51 -18.68
N ALA A 422 15.94 -9.49 -18.69
CA ALA A 422 15.59 -8.19 -19.24
C ALA A 422 15.37 -8.32 -20.77
N SER A 423 14.30 -7.73 -21.29
CA SER A 423 13.93 -7.87 -22.70
C SER A 423 15.03 -7.33 -23.63
N GLU A 424 15.29 -8.08 -24.70
CA GLU A 424 16.13 -7.67 -25.84
C GLU A 424 15.40 -6.73 -26.81
N ASP A 425 14.06 -6.70 -26.74
CA ASP A 425 13.27 -5.84 -27.60
C ASP A 425 13.58 -4.37 -27.29
N ASP A 426 13.67 -3.54 -28.33
CA ASP A 426 13.89 -2.09 -28.23
C ASP A 426 15.16 -1.70 -27.44
N ASP A 427 16.23 -2.51 -27.56
CA ASP A 427 17.52 -2.35 -26.88
C ASP A 427 17.42 -2.27 -25.34
N ASN A 428 16.31 -2.72 -24.74
CA ASN A 428 16.03 -2.46 -23.33
C ASN A 428 17.07 -3.09 -22.38
N ARG A 429 17.56 -4.31 -22.64
CA ARG A 429 18.65 -4.90 -21.82
C ARG A 429 19.94 -4.09 -21.91
N HIS A 430 20.26 -3.55 -23.08
CA HIS A 430 21.39 -2.65 -23.25
C HIS A 430 21.21 -1.37 -22.41
N VAL A 431 20.01 -0.78 -22.44
CA VAL A 431 19.68 0.42 -21.65
C VAL A 431 19.73 0.16 -20.14
N VAL A 432 19.33 -1.02 -19.66
CA VAL A 432 19.50 -1.44 -18.25
C VAL A 432 20.97 -1.53 -17.88
N LEU A 433 21.78 -2.17 -18.72
CA LEU A 433 23.21 -2.37 -18.53
C LEU A 433 24.01 -1.05 -18.59
N GLU A 434 23.59 -0.10 -19.42
CA GLU A 434 24.12 1.26 -19.48
C GLU A 434 23.81 2.01 -18.18
N TRP A 435 22.56 1.95 -17.73
CA TRP A 435 22.11 2.59 -16.48
C TRP A 435 22.87 2.08 -15.25
N LEU A 436 23.23 0.79 -15.18
CA LEU A 436 24.08 0.27 -14.10
C LEU A 436 25.43 0.97 -14.03
N GLY A 437 26.03 1.31 -15.18
CA GLY A 437 27.26 2.09 -15.22
C GLY A 437 27.08 3.49 -14.64
N HIS A 438 26.02 4.19 -15.06
CA HIS A 438 25.70 5.52 -14.54
C HIS A 438 25.50 5.53 -13.02
N VAL A 439 24.85 4.52 -12.46
CA VAL A 439 24.67 4.41 -11.00
C VAL A 439 26.01 4.27 -10.26
N LEU A 440 26.92 3.47 -10.81
CA LEU A 440 28.25 3.26 -10.22
C LEU A 440 29.11 4.53 -10.30
N ASP A 441 28.97 5.32 -11.38
CA ASP A 441 29.67 6.59 -11.55
C ASP A 441 29.12 7.69 -10.63
N GLU A 442 27.81 7.76 -10.44
CA GLU A 442 27.16 8.84 -9.67
C GLU A 442 27.11 8.59 -8.16
N ALA A 443 27.19 7.34 -7.72
CA ALA A 443 26.97 6.95 -6.33
C ALA A 443 27.96 5.87 -5.87
N ALA A 444 29.18 6.30 -5.51
CA ALA A 444 30.26 5.41 -5.07
C ALA A 444 29.96 4.60 -3.80
N HIS A 445 28.94 4.94 -3.02
CA HIS A 445 28.52 4.19 -1.83
C HIS A 445 27.48 3.09 -2.13
N VAL A 446 27.14 2.89 -3.41
CA VAL A 446 26.22 1.85 -3.87
C VAL A 446 26.99 0.55 -4.14
N LYS A 447 26.40 -0.56 -3.69
CA LYS A 447 26.90 -1.92 -3.89
C LYS A 447 25.84 -2.73 -4.63
N ILE A 448 26.19 -3.19 -5.82
CA ILE A 448 25.28 -3.92 -6.70
C ILE A 448 25.68 -5.40 -6.71
N LEU A 449 24.72 -6.29 -6.44
CA LEU A 449 24.83 -7.72 -6.71
C LEU A 449 23.87 -8.05 -7.86
N ALA A 450 24.42 -8.54 -8.95
CA ALA A 450 23.66 -8.96 -10.11
C ALA A 450 23.78 -10.48 -10.31
N THR A 451 22.66 -11.15 -10.63
CA THR A 451 22.67 -12.54 -11.09
C THR A 451 22.31 -12.61 -12.57
N SER A 452 22.97 -13.49 -13.34
CA SER A 452 22.54 -13.76 -14.72
C SER A 452 23.07 -15.07 -15.33
N ARG A 453 22.63 -15.41 -16.54
CA ARG A 453 23.38 -16.27 -17.47
C ARG A 453 24.62 -15.54 -18.03
N GLU A 454 25.61 -16.31 -18.47
CA GLU A 454 26.84 -15.77 -19.06
C GLU A 454 26.68 -15.46 -20.56
N LEU A 455 25.81 -14.51 -20.87
CA LEU A 455 25.59 -14.04 -22.25
C LEU A 455 26.71 -13.08 -22.70
N PRO A 456 27.06 -13.01 -24.00
CA PRO A 456 28.15 -12.18 -24.49
C PRO A 456 27.99 -10.69 -24.17
N ASP A 457 26.82 -10.11 -24.42
CA ASP A 457 26.51 -8.70 -24.17
C ASP A 457 26.61 -8.31 -22.68
N ILE A 458 26.07 -9.15 -21.79
CA ILE A 458 26.18 -8.96 -20.33
C ILE A 458 27.64 -9.11 -19.90
N ARG A 459 28.34 -10.12 -20.41
CA ARG A 459 29.74 -10.40 -20.06
C ARG A 459 30.65 -9.24 -20.42
N ASP A 460 30.53 -8.74 -21.64
CA ASP A 460 31.37 -7.66 -22.15
C ASP A 460 31.13 -6.41 -21.32
N ARG A 461 29.86 -6.07 -21.03
CA ARG A 461 29.55 -4.93 -20.15
C ARG A 461 30.05 -5.10 -18.73
N MET A 462 29.88 -6.28 -18.12
CA MET A 462 30.35 -6.53 -16.76
C MET A 462 31.87 -6.45 -16.64
N ILE A 463 32.60 -6.79 -17.71
CA ILE A 463 34.06 -6.58 -17.78
C ILE A 463 34.40 -5.09 -17.87
N GLU A 464 33.68 -4.32 -18.68
CA GLU A 464 33.85 -2.86 -18.77
C GLU A 464 33.61 -2.16 -17.43
N LEU A 465 32.63 -2.62 -16.65
CA LEU A 465 32.28 -2.08 -15.33
C LEU A 465 33.17 -2.60 -14.18
N ASP A 466 34.28 -3.30 -14.49
CA ASP A 466 35.19 -3.93 -13.52
C ASP A 466 34.46 -4.80 -12.46
N ALA A 467 33.42 -5.52 -12.90
CA ALA A 467 32.62 -6.35 -12.00
C ALA A 467 33.47 -7.49 -11.41
N ARG A 468 33.34 -7.72 -10.10
CA ARG A 468 33.87 -8.94 -9.49
C ARG A 468 33.06 -10.13 -9.99
N ARG A 469 33.68 -10.94 -10.84
CA ARG A 469 33.08 -12.15 -11.43
C ARG A 469 33.07 -13.30 -10.43
N MET A 470 31.92 -13.96 -10.30
CA MET A 470 31.73 -15.12 -9.45
C MET A 470 30.89 -16.19 -10.18
N PRO A 471 31.53 -17.17 -10.85
CA PRO A 471 30.80 -18.29 -11.43
C PRO A 471 30.21 -19.16 -10.33
N ILE A 472 28.98 -19.65 -10.53
CA ILE A 472 28.32 -20.59 -9.61
C ILE A 472 28.91 -21.99 -9.83
N PRO A 473 29.64 -22.56 -8.86
CA PRO A 473 30.30 -23.85 -9.05
C PRO A 473 29.31 -25.01 -8.90
N SER A 474 29.26 -25.89 -9.91
CA SER A 474 28.38 -27.07 -9.91
C SER A 474 28.57 -27.95 -8.67
N SER A 475 29.80 -28.04 -8.14
CA SER A 475 30.11 -28.83 -6.94
C SER A 475 29.38 -28.33 -5.68
N SER A 476 29.31 -27.01 -5.48
CA SER A 476 28.62 -26.44 -4.31
C SER A 476 27.10 -26.52 -4.47
N VAL A 477 26.61 -26.33 -5.70
CA VAL A 477 25.18 -26.50 -6.02
C VAL A 477 24.75 -27.96 -5.84
N ASN A 478 25.58 -28.94 -6.23
CA ASN A 478 25.28 -30.36 -6.03
C ASN A 478 25.09 -30.72 -4.56
N GLU A 479 25.84 -30.11 -3.65
CA GLU A 479 25.65 -30.31 -2.21
C GLU A 479 24.30 -29.75 -1.74
N ASP A 480 23.85 -28.61 -2.27
CA ASP A 480 22.52 -28.09 -1.98
C ASP A 480 21.42 -28.97 -2.63
N ILE A 481 21.65 -29.51 -3.83
CA ILE A 481 20.76 -30.49 -4.50
C ILE A 481 20.64 -31.78 -3.68
N ARG A 482 21.74 -32.24 -3.06
CA ARG A 482 21.74 -33.40 -2.17
C ARG A 482 20.81 -33.17 -0.98
N ARG A 483 20.92 -32.01 -0.29
CA ARG A 483 20.03 -31.63 0.81
C ARG A 483 18.56 -31.59 0.38
N TYR A 484 18.30 -30.95 -0.76
CA TYR A 484 16.96 -30.93 -1.35
C TYR A 484 16.43 -32.34 -1.64
N THR A 485 17.26 -33.22 -2.21
CA THR A 485 16.87 -34.61 -2.50
C THR A 485 16.48 -35.37 -1.23
N VAL A 486 17.28 -35.24 -0.16
CA VAL A 486 17.00 -35.86 1.14
C VAL A 486 15.68 -35.33 1.72
N ALA A 487 15.48 -34.01 1.72
CA ALA A 487 14.25 -33.40 2.22
C ALA A 487 13.00 -33.89 1.46
N GLN A 488 13.08 -33.96 0.13
CA GLN A 488 11.98 -34.44 -0.71
C GLN A 488 11.66 -35.93 -0.52
N LEU A 489 12.67 -36.76 -0.31
CA LEU A 489 12.49 -38.19 0.00
C LEU A 489 11.81 -38.38 1.37
N ALA A 490 12.21 -37.59 2.37
CA ALA A 490 11.62 -37.62 3.71
C ALA A 490 10.16 -37.12 3.72
N ALA A 491 9.86 -36.07 2.96
CA ALA A 491 8.52 -35.48 2.90
C ALA A 491 7.47 -36.39 2.24
N ASN A 492 7.87 -37.30 1.34
CA ASN A 492 6.95 -38.19 0.66
C ASN A 492 6.75 -39.50 1.42
N ARG A 493 5.51 -39.81 1.83
CA ARG A 493 5.18 -41.03 2.59
C ARG A 493 5.59 -42.35 1.90
N ARG A 494 5.57 -42.42 0.57
CA ARG A 494 5.92 -43.64 -0.17
C ARG A 494 7.43 -43.82 -0.31
N LEU A 495 8.16 -42.72 -0.48
CA LEU A 495 9.62 -42.72 -0.66
C LEU A 495 10.39 -42.78 0.67
N SER A 496 9.84 -42.19 1.73
CA SER A 496 10.38 -42.30 3.10
C SER A 496 10.37 -43.74 3.65
N GLY A 497 9.43 -44.57 3.20
CA GLY A 497 9.33 -46.00 3.56
C GLY A 497 10.30 -46.93 2.80
N LEU A 498 11.12 -46.40 1.89
CA LEU A 498 12.17 -47.17 1.21
C LEU A 498 13.27 -47.59 2.18
N ASN A 499 13.97 -48.70 1.89
CA ASN A 499 15.13 -49.08 2.68
C ASN A 499 16.28 -48.06 2.50
N GLN A 500 17.16 -47.98 3.49
CA GLN A 500 18.25 -47.01 3.52
C GLN A 500 19.17 -47.13 2.29
N ALA A 501 19.43 -48.35 1.81
CA ALA A 501 20.25 -48.59 0.62
C ALA A 501 19.64 -47.99 -0.66
N THR A 502 18.32 -48.09 -0.84
CA THR A 502 17.62 -47.52 -2.01
C THR A 502 17.54 -46.00 -1.91
N GLN A 503 17.33 -45.44 -0.71
CA GLN A 503 17.35 -44.00 -0.50
C GLN A 503 18.73 -43.41 -0.80
N GLN A 504 19.80 -44.05 -0.32
CA GLN A 504 21.17 -43.64 -0.63
C GLN A 504 21.46 -43.73 -2.14
N LEU A 505 20.98 -44.78 -2.81
CA LEU A 505 21.15 -44.91 -4.25
C LEU A 505 20.46 -43.78 -5.03
N ILE A 506 19.25 -43.38 -4.64
CA ILE A 506 18.55 -42.23 -5.25
C ILE A 506 19.35 -40.95 -5.03
N GLU A 507 19.76 -40.70 -3.78
CA GLU A 507 20.53 -39.52 -3.40
C GLU A 507 21.83 -39.41 -4.21
N ASP A 508 22.64 -40.47 -4.22
CA ASP A 508 23.93 -40.51 -4.91
C ASP A 508 23.74 -40.35 -6.43
N THR A 509 22.75 -41.03 -7.01
CA THR A 509 22.50 -40.99 -8.46
C THR A 509 22.03 -39.61 -8.92
N ILE A 510 21.06 -39.01 -8.22
CA ILE A 510 20.53 -37.69 -8.56
C ILE A 510 21.60 -36.63 -8.37
N THR A 511 22.33 -36.66 -7.25
CA THR A 511 23.39 -35.69 -6.97
C THR A 511 24.52 -35.77 -8.00
N ALA A 512 24.96 -36.98 -8.37
CA ALA A 512 26.03 -37.17 -9.33
C ALA A 512 25.63 -36.75 -10.76
N LYS A 513 24.38 -36.99 -11.16
CA LYS A 513 23.90 -36.67 -12.51
C LYS A 513 23.38 -35.25 -12.67
N ALA A 514 23.02 -34.55 -11.58
CA ALA A 514 22.43 -33.22 -11.67
C ALA A 514 23.39 -32.14 -12.21
N ASP A 515 24.70 -32.33 -12.03
CA ASP A 515 25.75 -31.40 -12.50
C ASP A 515 25.43 -29.92 -12.16
N GLY A 516 24.88 -29.63 -10.99
CA GLY A 516 24.50 -28.28 -10.58
C GLY A 516 23.24 -27.72 -11.26
N MET A 517 22.37 -28.58 -11.81
CA MET A 517 21.04 -28.21 -12.32
C MET A 517 19.94 -28.67 -11.35
N PHE A 518 19.51 -27.77 -10.45
CA PHE A 518 18.38 -28.00 -9.56
C PHE A 518 17.11 -28.39 -10.30
N ARG A 519 16.85 -27.74 -11.45
CA ARG A 519 15.66 -28.02 -12.25
C ARG A 519 15.63 -29.48 -12.73
N TRP A 520 16.77 -30.02 -13.13
CA TRP A 520 16.87 -31.41 -13.55
C TRP A 520 16.57 -32.36 -12.38
N ALA A 521 17.19 -32.11 -11.21
CA ALA A 521 16.96 -32.91 -10.02
C ALA A 521 15.49 -32.88 -9.55
N PHE A 522 14.87 -31.70 -9.55
CA PHE A 522 13.44 -31.52 -9.29
C PHE A 522 12.59 -32.40 -10.20
N CYS A 523 12.80 -32.30 -11.52
CA CYS A 523 12.04 -33.08 -12.51
C CYS A 523 12.19 -34.59 -12.28
N GLN A 524 13.40 -35.08 -12.01
CA GLN A 524 13.62 -36.51 -11.75
C GLN A 524 12.93 -36.98 -10.47
N LEU A 525 12.92 -36.16 -9.42
CA LEU A 525 12.23 -36.50 -8.18
C LEU A 525 10.71 -36.56 -8.33
N GLN A 526 10.11 -35.67 -9.13
CA GLN A 526 8.68 -35.73 -9.42
C GLN A 526 8.32 -37.04 -10.14
N GLU A 527 9.15 -37.48 -11.09
CA GLU A 527 8.93 -38.77 -11.76
C GLU A 527 9.06 -39.96 -10.81
N LEU A 528 10.03 -39.94 -9.88
CA LEU A 528 10.14 -40.99 -8.87
C LEU A 528 8.91 -41.03 -7.94
N LYS A 529 8.32 -39.87 -7.61
CA LYS A 529 7.07 -39.81 -6.82
C LYS A 529 5.88 -40.44 -7.55
N ARG A 530 5.87 -40.41 -8.88
CA ARG A 530 4.81 -40.98 -9.74
C ARG A 530 4.93 -42.49 -9.97
N LEU A 531 6.03 -43.12 -9.54
CA LEU A 531 6.18 -44.56 -9.72
C LEU A 531 5.01 -45.33 -9.08
N LYS A 532 4.35 -46.17 -9.89
CA LYS A 532 3.24 -47.02 -9.44
C LYS A 532 3.71 -48.03 -8.37
N SER A 533 4.99 -48.43 -8.41
CA SER A 533 5.59 -49.39 -7.49
C SER A 533 6.95 -48.92 -6.96
N THR A 534 7.12 -48.97 -5.63
CA THR A 534 8.35 -48.62 -4.91
C THR A 534 9.30 -49.80 -4.68
N LYS A 535 9.14 -50.91 -5.42
CA LYS A 535 10.07 -52.04 -5.36
C LYS A 535 11.49 -51.58 -5.72
N PRO A 536 12.55 -51.98 -4.98
CA PRO A 536 13.93 -51.55 -5.27
C PRO A 536 14.35 -51.77 -6.73
N SER A 537 13.97 -52.90 -7.34
CA SER A 537 14.25 -53.19 -8.76
C SER A 537 13.63 -52.19 -9.74
N ASN A 538 12.45 -51.64 -9.42
CA ASN A 538 11.75 -50.66 -10.26
C ASN A 538 12.36 -49.28 -10.10
N VAL A 539 12.75 -48.92 -8.87
CA VAL A 539 13.48 -47.68 -8.57
C VAL A 539 14.84 -47.70 -9.27
N GLU A 540 15.60 -48.80 -9.16
CA GLU A 540 16.87 -48.97 -9.86
C GLU A 540 16.73 -48.84 -11.38
N LYS A 541 15.67 -49.42 -11.96
CA LYS A 541 15.39 -49.28 -13.39
C LYS A 541 15.10 -47.82 -13.74
N ALA A 542 14.23 -47.15 -12.98
CA ALA A 542 13.92 -45.74 -13.19
C ALA A 542 15.16 -44.82 -13.09
N LEU A 543 16.08 -45.11 -12.14
CA LEU A 543 17.34 -44.38 -11.96
C LEU A 543 18.33 -44.60 -13.12
N LYS A 544 18.34 -45.81 -13.71
CA LYS A 544 19.14 -46.12 -14.92
C LYS A 544 18.60 -45.39 -16.15
N ASP A 545 17.28 -45.31 -16.29
CA ASP A 545 16.59 -44.70 -17.42
C ASP A 545 16.42 -43.16 -17.28
N LEU A 546 17.15 -42.51 -16.34
CA LEU A 546 17.09 -41.05 -16.19
C LEU A 546 17.75 -40.32 -17.38
N PRO A 547 17.10 -39.28 -17.93
CA PRO A 547 17.64 -38.43 -18.97
C PRO A 547 18.92 -37.74 -18.49
N LYS A 548 19.88 -37.56 -19.39
CA LYS A 548 21.18 -36.94 -19.12
C LYS A 548 21.14 -35.42 -19.12
N THR A 549 20.17 -34.83 -19.81
CA THR A 549 20.06 -33.38 -19.99
C THR A 549 18.67 -32.86 -19.62
N LEU A 550 18.52 -31.55 -19.47
CA LEU A 550 17.22 -30.89 -19.30
C LEU A 550 16.35 -31.08 -20.54
N ASP A 551 16.92 -31.01 -21.73
CA ASP A 551 16.21 -31.22 -23.00
C ASP A 551 15.59 -32.62 -23.08
N GLU A 552 16.37 -33.67 -22.80
CA GLU A 552 15.86 -35.05 -22.73
C GLU A 552 14.77 -35.20 -21.63
N THR A 553 14.84 -34.39 -20.58
CA THR A 553 13.82 -34.36 -19.53
C THR A 553 12.51 -33.75 -20.04
N TYR A 554 12.58 -32.62 -20.76
CA TYR A 554 11.41 -32.00 -21.38
C TYR A 554 10.82 -32.85 -22.49
N GLU A 555 11.66 -33.46 -23.34
CA GLU A 555 11.23 -34.41 -24.36
C GLU A 555 10.43 -35.54 -23.72
N ARG A 556 10.95 -36.15 -22.64
CA ARG A 556 10.23 -37.22 -21.93
C ARG A 556 8.92 -36.73 -21.33
N MET A 557 8.88 -35.55 -20.72
CA MET A 557 7.65 -34.98 -20.14
C MET A 557 6.59 -34.73 -21.21
N LEU A 558 6.97 -34.12 -22.34
CA LEU A 558 6.07 -33.82 -23.44
C LEU A 558 5.58 -35.10 -24.15
N THR A 559 6.43 -36.10 -24.31
CA THR A 559 6.06 -37.39 -24.93
C THR A 559 5.25 -38.30 -24.02
N MET A 560 5.23 -38.05 -22.71
CA MET A 560 4.36 -38.75 -21.75
C MET A 560 2.91 -38.22 -21.76
N ILE A 561 2.66 -37.07 -22.37
CA ILE A 561 1.31 -36.53 -22.53
C ILE A 561 0.52 -37.47 -23.47
N PRO A 562 -0.67 -37.95 -23.05
CA PRO A 562 -1.51 -38.82 -23.89
C PRO A 562 -1.81 -38.19 -25.25
N ASP A 563 -1.88 -39.01 -26.30
CA ASP A 563 -2.15 -38.54 -27.66
C ASP A 563 -3.49 -37.80 -27.77
N GLU A 564 -4.47 -38.21 -26.97
CA GLU A 564 -5.81 -37.61 -26.87
C GLU A 564 -5.80 -36.20 -26.26
N SER A 565 -4.86 -35.88 -25.36
CA SER A 565 -4.74 -34.55 -24.72
C SER A 565 -3.65 -33.68 -25.36
N ARG A 566 -3.07 -34.12 -26.47
CA ARG A 566 -1.92 -33.48 -27.09
C ARG A 566 -2.27 -32.11 -27.68
N SER A 567 -3.41 -31.98 -28.34
CA SER A 567 -3.93 -30.71 -28.87
C SER A 567 -4.08 -29.68 -27.75
N ASP A 568 -4.70 -30.10 -26.65
CA ASP A 568 -5.00 -29.27 -25.50
C ASP A 568 -3.72 -28.80 -24.81
N ALA A 569 -2.77 -29.72 -24.63
CA ALA A 569 -1.45 -29.41 -24.09
C ALA A 569 -0.72 -28.37 -24.94
N VAL A 570 -0.78 -28.48 -26.28
CA VAL A 570 -0.19 -27.50 -27.20
C VAL A 570 -0.87 -26.14 -27.08
N ALA A 571 -2.21 -26.08 -27.00
CA ALA A 571 -2.96 -24.84 -26.84
C ALA A 571 -2.63 -24.15 -25.50
N MET A 572 -2.63 -24.90 -24.40
CA MET A 572 -2.28 -24.39 -23.07
C MET A 572 -0.82 -23.90 -23.00
N LEU A 573 0.14 -24.69 -23.52
CA LEU A 573 1.56 -24.30 -23.53
C LEU A 573 1.80 -23.06 -24.38
N ARG A 574 1.07 -22.91 -25.50
CA ARG A 574 1.13 -21.72 -26.35
C ARG A 574 0.68 -20.47 -25.57
N LEU A 575 -0.48 -20.55 -24.89
CA LEU A 575 -0.95 -19.44 -24.06
C LEU A 575 0.10 -19.12 -22.97
N LEU A 576 0.58 -20.13 -22.24
CA LEU A 576 1.59 -19.94 -21.18
C LEU A 576 2.91 -19.33 -21.65
N ALA A 577 3.36 -19.65 -22.87
CA ALA A 577 4.64 -19.19 -23.40
C ALA A 577 4.59 -17.75 -23.96
N PHE A 578 3.46 -17.32 -24.53
CA PHE A 578 3.40 -16.08 -25.30
C PHE A 578 2.48 -14.99 -24.71
N SER A 579 1.74 -15.27 -23.64
CA SER A 579 0.89 -14.30 -22.91
C SER A 579 1.70 -13.20 -22.21
N ARG A 580 1.17 -11.96 -22.18
CA ARG A 580 1.80 -10.83 -21.45
C ARG A 580 1.69 -10.92 -19.93
N LYS A 581 0.67 -11.63 -19.45
CA LYS A 581 0.37 -11.85 -18.03
C LYS A 581 0.17 -13.35 -17.80
N PRO A 582 0.53 -13.88 -16.62
CA PRO A 582 0.28 -15.28 -16.29
C PRO A 582 -1.22 -15.61 -16.38
N PRO A 583 -1.64 -16.57 -17.23
CA PRO A 583 -3.04 -16.92 -17.39
C PRO A 583 -3.58 -17.63 -16.14
N SER A 584 -4.89 -17.54 -15.93
CA SER A 584 -5.61 -18.31 -14.92
C SER A 584 -5.82 -19.76 -15.37
N LEU A 585 -6.15 -20.61 -14.41
CA LEU A 585 -6.52 -22.00 -14.65
C LEU A 585 -7.76 -22.14 -15.54
N ASN A 586 -8.75 -21.25 -15.37
CA ASN A 586 -9.93 -21.20 -16.23
C ASN A 586 -9.58 -20.74 -17.65
N GLU A 587 -8.69 -19.75 -17.82
CA GLU A 587 -8.25 -19.31 -19.15
C GLU A 587 -7.50 -20.43 -19.90
N LEU A 588 -6.72 -21.25 -19.19
CA LEU A 588 -6.03 -22.40 -19.79
C LEU A 588 -6.98 -23.52 -20.20
N ALA A 589 -8.04 -23.78 -19.44
CA ALA A 589 -9.06 -24.73 -19.87
C ALA A 589 -9.88 -24.16 -21.05
N GLU A 590 -10.14 -22.86 -21.06
CA GLU A 590 -10.98 -22.24 -22.09
C GLU A 590 -10.26 -22.10 -23.45
N ILE A 591 -8.94 -21.94 -23.50
CA ILE A 591 -8.21 -21.86 -24.78
C ILE A 591 -8.24 -23.17 -25.58
N THR A 592 -8.53 -24.32 -24.95
CA THR A 592 -8.52 -25.63 -25.62
C THR A 592 -9.76 -25.86 -26.50
N ILE A 593 -10.87 -25.16 -26.22
CA ILE A 593 -12.12 -25.31 -26.98
C ILE A 593 -12.10 -24.55 -28.31
N ILE A 594 -11.01 -23.84 -28.60
CA ILE A 594 -10.87 -22.97 -29.76
C ILE A 594 -10.05 -23.71 -30.82
N ASP A 595 -10.73 -24.12 -31.88
CA ASP A 595 -10.05 -24.44 -33.12
C ASP A 595 -9.63 -23.13 -33.80
N TRP A 596 -8.34 -23.00 -34.06
CA TRP A 596 -7.76 -21.81 -34.70
C TRP A 596 -7.70 -21.95 -36.24
N GLU A 597 -7.98 -23.15 -36.77
CA GLU A 597 -8.02 -23.39 -38.21
C GLU A 597 -9.21 -22.65 -38.87
N GLU A 598 -9.05 -22.35 -40.16
CA GLU A 598 -10.04 -21.62 -40.98
C GLU A 598 -10.51 -20.27 -40.36
N ASP A 599 -11.81 -20.10 -40.09
CA ASP A 599 -12.39 -18.88 -39.51
C ASP A 599 -12.46 -18.91 -37.97
N GLY A 600 -11.95 -19.98 -37.35
CA GLY A 600 -11.92 -20.18 -35.91
C GLY A 600 -13.28 -20.63 -35.35
N HIS A 601 -13.32 -21.81 -34.73
CA HIS A 601 -14.54 -22.36 -34.14
C HIS A 601 -14.38 -22.57 -32.64
N VAL A 602 -15.33 -22.06 -31.86
CA VAL A 602 -15.41 -22.25 -30.41
C VAL A 602 -16.43 -23.34 -30.10
N ASN A 603 -15.98 -24.46 -29.51
CA ASN A 603 -16.84 -25.58 -29.12
C ASN A 603 -17.04 -25.62 -27.60
N THR A 604 -18.02 -24.89 -27.09
CA THR A 604 -18.30 -24.82 -25.64
C THR A 604 -18.75 -26.13 -25.01
N GLU A 605 -19.20 -27.11 -25.80
CA GLU A 605 -19.57 -28.43 -25.29
C GLU A 605 -18.34 -29.27 -24.88
N ASP A 606 -17.15 -28.92 -25.39
CA ASP A 606 -15.88 -29.60 -25.14
C ASP A 606 -15.05 -28.94 -24.02
N ARG A 607 -15.70 -28.11 -23.19
CA ARG A 607 -15.04 -27.38 -22.10
C ARG A 607 -14.59 -28.33 -20.99
N ALA A 608 -13.27 -28.50 -20.87
CA ALA A 608 -12.62 -29.29 -19.84
C ALA A 608 -12.69 -28.61 -18.45
N GLY A 609 -12.46 -29.40 -17.40
CA GLY A 609 -12.32 -28.85 -16.05
C GLY A 609 -10.95 -28.21 -15.86
N PHE A 610 -10.85 -27.14 -15.06
CA PHE A 610 -9.55 -26.50 -14.83
C PHE A 610 -8.51 -27.41 -14.18
N ALA A 611 -8.94 -28.47 -13.48
CA ALA A 611 -8.04 -29.47 -12.90
C ALA A 611 -7.26 -30.26 -13.96
N ASP A 612 -7.82 -30.41 -15.17
CA ASP A 612 -7.22 -31.18 -16.26
C ASP A 612 -5.91 -30.51 -16.73
N ALA A 613 -5.85 -29.17 -16.72
CA ALA A 613 -4.63 -28.43 -17.03
C ALA A 613 -3.45 -28.76 -16.07
N LEU A 614 -3.74 -28.99 -14.79
CA LEU A 614 -2.73 -29.38 -13.78
C LEU A 614 -2.23 -30.80 -13.97
N GLU A 615 -3.07 -31.69 -14.49
CA GLU A 615 -2.73 -33.08 -14.77
C GLU A 615 -1.98 -33.22 -16.10
N ILE A 616 -2.46 -32.58 -17.16
CA ILE A 616 -1.89 -32.63 -18.52
C ILE A 616 -0.48 -32.01 -18.54
N LEU A 617 -0.30 -30.81 -17.97
CA LEU A 617 0.98 -30.08 -17.99
C LEU A 617 1.84 -30.34 -16.74
N SER A 618 1.61 -31.47 -16.07
CA SER A 618 2.13 -31.70 -14.74
C SER A 618 3.66 -31.77 -14.70
N GLY A 619 4.29 -30.80 -14.02
CA GLY A 619 5.75 -30.64 -13.93
C GLY A 619 6.31 -29.61 -14.92
N LEU A 620 5.54 -29.19 -15.93
CA LEU A 620 5.90 -28.11 -16.86
C LEU A 620 5.39 -26.74 -16.38
N ILE A 621 4.48 -26.72 -15.41
CA ILE A 621 3.87 -25.50 -14.85
C ILE A 621 4.06 -25.38 -13.33
N ILE A 622 3.88 -24.17 -12.80
CA ILE A 622 3.82 -23.86 -11.37
C ILE A 622 2.67 -22.90 -11.07
N VAL A 623 2.04 -23.10 -9.93
CA VAL A 623 0.98 -22.24 -9.38
C VAL A 623 1.60 -21.01 -8.71
N ILE A 624 1.03 -19.84 -8.95
CA ILE A 624 1.42 -18.59 -8.31
C ILE A 624 0.51 -18.39 -7.10
N GLY A 625 1.10 -18.30 -5.89
CA GLY A 625 0.34 -18.16 -4.65
C GLY A 625 -0.53 -16.91 -4.63
N THR A 626 -1.77 -17.06 -4.15
CA THR A 626 -2.79 -16.00 -3.99
C THR A 626 -2.37 -15.00 -2.91
N GLY A 627 -1.45 -14.10 -3.25
CA GLY A 627 -1.24 -12.83 -2.53
C GLY A 627 -2.18 -11.78 -3.10
N GLY A 628 -3.11 -11.29 -2.27
CA GLY A 628 -4.28 -10.48 -2.62
C GLY A 628 -4.13 -9.40 -3.69
N ASP A 629 -4.96 -9.53 -4.72
CA ASP A 629 -5.43 -8.45 -5.62
C ASP A 629 -6.98 -8.32 -5.48
N HIS A 630 -7.52 -8.49 -4.26
CA HIS A 630 -8.93 -8.22 -3.96
C HIS A 630 -9.03 -7.01 -3.02
N ASP A 631 -9.16 -5.83 -3.63
CA ASP A 631 -9.67 -4.62 -3.00
C ASP A 631 -11.15 -4.78 -2.65
N ASP A 632 -11.46 -5.25 -1.44
CA ASP A 632 -12.73 -4.93 -0.75
C ASP A 632 -12.55 -5.02 0.78
N PRO A 633 -12.55 -3.89 1.52
CA PRO A 633 -12.38 -3.88 2.98
C PRO A 633 -13.63 -4.32 3.78
N SER A 634 -14.71 -4.79 3.15
CA SER A 634 -16.03 -4.85 3.79
C SER A 634 -16.46 -6.18 4.43
N GLU A 635 -15.64 -7.24 4.42
CA GLU A 635 -15.98 -8.50 5.10
C GLU A 635 -14.96 -8.91 6.18
N MET A 636 -14.92 -8.16 7.28
CA MET A 636 -14.44 -8.68 8.56
C MET A 636 -15.62 -9.23 9.36
N HIS A 637 -15.95 -10.51 9.23
CA HIS A 637 -16.63 -11.25 10.29
C HIS A 637 -16.27 -12.75 10.25
N ASP A 638 -16.11 -13.30 11.46
CA ASP A 638 -15.99 -14.70 11.85
C ASP A 638 -14.60 -15.35 11.84
N ALA A 639 -13.85 -14.98 12.88
CA ALA A 639 -12.75 -15.76 13.43
C ALA A 639 -13.30 -17.01 14.14
N ASP A 640 -13.44 -18.12 13.43
CA ASP A 640 -13.33 -19.48 13.97
C ASP A 640 -13.39 -20.54 12.85
N ARG A 641 -12.30 -20.70 12.09
CA ARG A 641 -11.96 -21.97 11.41
C ARG A 641 -10.46 -22.19 11.38
N GLN A 642 -10.03 -23.11 12.22
CA GLN A 642 -8.69 -23.67 12.22
C GLN A 642 -8.71 -24.88 11.26
N GLU A 643 -8.37 -24.71 9.98
CA GLU A 643 -8.20 -25.83 9.04
C GLU A 643 -7.26 -25.46 7.86
N ASP A 644 -6.26 -26.32 7.66
CA ASP A 644 -5.32 -26.50 6.54
C ASP A 644 -4.72 -25.30 5.77
N THR A 645 -3.43 -25.06 6.03
CA THR A 645 -2.53 -24.13 5.31
C THR A 645 -2.01 -24.71 3.98
N SER A 646 -2.91 -25.22 3.13
CA SER A 646 -2.61 -25.47 1.72
C SER A 646 -3.22 -24.33 0.89
N PRO A 647 -2.50 -23.74 -0.09
CA PRO A 647 -3.09 -22.71 -0.95
C PRO A 647 -4.34 -23.27 -1.62
N HIS A 648 -5.49 -22.63 -1.41
CA HIS A 648 -6.74 -23.03 -2.02
C HIS A 648 -6.63 -22.82 -3.54
N ILE A 649 -6.48 -23.92 -4.29
CA ILE A 649 -6.42 -23.88 -5.76
C ILE A 649 -7.85 -23.79 -6.30
N ASP A 650 -8.13 -22.75 -7.05
CA ASP A 650 -9.40 -22.52 -7.75
C ASP A 650 -9.16 -22.17 -9.23
N GLY A 651 -10.24 -21.94 -9.98
CA GLY A 651 -10.14 -21.59 -11.40
C GLY A 651 -9.49 -20.24 -11.70
N GLU A 652 -9.49 -19.30 -10.74
CA GLU A 652 -8.87 -17.97 -10.88
C GLU A 652 -7.37 -17.98 -10.54
N THR A 653 -6.89 -19.08 -9.97
CA THR A 653 -5.49 -19.27 -9.62
C THR A 653 -4.60 -19.13 -10.85
N ARG A 654 -3.63 -18.21 -10.79
CA ARG A 654 -2.71 -17.91 -11.88
C ARG A 654 -1.56 -18.92 -11.98
N ILE A 655 -1.19 -19.25 -13.21
CA ILE A 655 -0.17 -20.26 -13.52
C ILE A 655 0.86 -19.70 -14.49
N ARG A 656 2.09 -20.22 -14.37
CA ARG A 656 3.17 -19.97 -15.35
C ARG A 656 3.93 -21.24 -15.69
N LEU A 657 4.70 -21.18 -16.77
CA LEU A 657 5.72 -22.19 -17.04
C LEU A 657 6.66 -22.32 -15.83
N ALA A 658 6.98 -23.56 -15.49
CA ALA A 658 7.77 -23.88 -14.32
C ALA A 658 9.21 -23.36 -14.41
N HIS A 659 9.71 -23.09 -15.62
CA HIS A 659 10.99 -22.45 -15.85
C HIS A 659 11.10 -21.92 -17.30
N PHE A 660 11.84 -20.83 -17.53
CA PHE A 660 12.05 -20.24 -18.87
C PHE A 660 12.60 -21.25 -19.89
N SER A 661 13.47 -22.16 -19.46
CA SER A 661 14.05 -23.17 -20.33
C SER A 661 13.03 -24.15 -20.91
N VAL A 662 11.80 -24.20 -20.39
CA VAL A 662 10.71 -24.95 -21.04
C VAL A 662 10.34 -24.24 -22.36
N GLN A 663 10.09 -22.93 -22.31
CA GLN A 663 9.83 -22.14 -23.51
C GLN A 663 11.01 -22.16 -24.47
N GLU A 664 12.24 -22.00 -23.97
CA GLU A 664 13.45 -22.08 -24.80
C GLU A 664 13.55 -23.44 -25.53
N TYR A 665 13.19 -24.54 -24.85
CA TYR A 665 13.17 -25.86 -25.48
C TYR A 665 12.10 -25.97 -26.56
N LEU A 666 10.88 -25.49 -26.29
CA LEU A 666 9.76 -25.46 -27.25
C LEU A 666 10.10 -24.63 -28.49
N GLU A 667 10.85 -23.53 -28.34
CA GLU A 667 11.28 -22.65 -29.44
C GLU A 667 12.58 -23.11 -30.12
N SER A 668 13.29 -24.09 -29.55
CA SER A 668 14.61 -24.48 -30.05
C SER A 668 14.55 -25.31 -31.35
N GLU A 669 15.58 -25.18 -32.19
CA GLU A 669 15.79 -26.12 -33.31
C GLU A 669 16.02 -27.57 -32.85
N ARG A 670 16.39 -27.76 -31.57
CA ARG A 670 16.72 -29.06 -31.00
C ARG A 670 15.49 -29.95 -30.87
N ILE A 671 14.32 -29.37 -30.55
CA ILE A 671 13.07 -30.14 -30.43
C ILE A 671 12.63 -30.74 -31.77
N LYS A 672 12.99 -30.12 -32.91
CA LYS A 672 12.66 -30.63 -34.26
C LYS A 672 13.29 -32.00 -34.55
N GLN A 673 14.42 -32.29 -33.91
CA GLN A 673 15.13 -33.57 -34.05
C GLN A 673 14.71 -34.59 -32.98
N SER A 674 13.79 -34.22 -32.08
CA SER A 674 13.35 -35.02 -30.94
C SER A 674 11.99 -35.71 -31.20
N ASN A 675 11.62 -36.66 -30.34
CA ASN A 675 10.29 -37.27 -30.37
C ASN A 675 9.17 -36.29 -29.94
N ALA A 676 9.52 -35.14 -29.37
CA ALA A 676 8.60 -34.09 -28.97
C ALA A 676 8.42 -33.00 -30.05
N HIS A 677 8.85 -33.23 -31.30
CA HIS A 677 8.75 -32.24 -32.39
C HIS A 677 7.34 -31.67 -32.64
N ALA A 678 6.28 -32.38 -32.24
CA ALA A 678 4.90 -31.90 -32.32
C ALA A 678 4.61 -30.67 -31.43
N PHE A 679 5.45 -30.42 -30.42
CA PHE A 679 5.35 -29.28 -29.50
C PHE A 679 6.27 -28.12 -29.90
N GLN A 680 6.88 -28.16 -31.09
CA GLN A 680 7.75 -27.09 -31.56
C GLN A 680 6.95 -25.81 -31.79
N PHE A 681 7.48 -24.71 -31.25
CA PHE A 681 6.93 -23.37 -31.42
C PHE A 681 7.83 -22.52 -32.29
N GLU A 682 7.18 -21.75 -33.15
CA GLU A 682 7.82 -20.69 -33.93
C GLU A 682 7.16 -19.37 -33.54
N LYS A 683 7.90 -18.48 -32.86
CA LYS A 683 7.37 -17.27 -32.19
C LYS A 683 6.33 -16.52 -33.04
N GLY A 684 6.62 -16.25 -34.30
CA GLY A 684 5.70 -15.54 -35.20
C GLY A 684 4.44 -16.35 -35.56
N ARG A 685 4.57 -17.67 -35.75
CA ARG A 685 3.42 -18.56 -35.99
C ARG A 685 2.54 -18.66 -34.75
N GLU A 686 3.12 -18.77 -33.56
CA GLU A 686 2.35 -18.89 -32.32
C GLU A 686 1.59 -17.61 -31.98
N HIS A 687 2.20 -16.43 -32.21
CA HIS A 687 1.49 -15.16 -32.13
C HIS A 687 0.35 -15.04 -33.14
N LYS A 688 0.53 -15.54 -34.36
CA LYS A 688 -0.57 -15.62 -35.35
C LYS A 688 -1.75 -16.45 -34.82
N ILE A 689 -1.46 -17.64 -34.29
CA ILE A 689 -2.49 -18.54 -33.73
C ILE A 689 -3.21 -17.85 -32.56
N LEU A 690 -2.47 -17.24 -31.63
CA LEU A 690 -3.10 -16.55 -30.50
C LEU A 690 -3.96 -15.36 -30.93
N THR A 691 -3.50 -14.54 -31.90
CA THR A 691 -4.33 -13.49 -32.47
C THR A 691 -5.63 -14.07 -33.04
N HIS A 692 -5.54 -15.13 -33.84
CA HIS A 692 -6.72 -15.78 -34.41
C HIS A 692 -7.67 -16.32 -33.34
N SER A 693 -7.15 -17.05 -32.34
CA SER A 693 -7.95 -17.58 -31.23
C SER A 693 -8.65 -16.46 -30.47
N CYS A 694 -7.98 -15.33 -30.22
CA CYS A 694 -8.61 -14.20 -29.55
C CYS A 694 -9.77 -13.61 -30.36
N LEU A 695 -9.58 -13.40 -31.66
CA LEU A 695 -10.61 -12.83 -32.52
C LEU A 695 -11.79 -13.80 -32.72
N ALA A 696 -11.52 -15.10 -32.84
CA ALA A 696 -12.55 -16.13 -32.93
C ALA A 696 -13.41 -16.17 -31.66
N TYR A 697 -12.77 -16.12 -30.49
CA TYR A 697 -13.47 -16.11 -29.20
C TYR A 697 -14.33 -14.85 -29.02
N LEU A 698 -13.79 -13.67 -29.34
CA LEU A 698 -14.56 -12.42 -29.28
C LEU A 698 -15.73 -12.40 -30.28
N THR A 699 -15.54 -12.97 -31.46
CA THR A 699 -16.60 -13.12 -32.46
C THR A 699 -17.70 -14.06 -31.96
N TYR A 700 -17.32 -15.18 -31.33
CA TYR A 700 -18.25 -16.11 -30.70
C TYR A 700 -19.04 -15.44 -29.56
N TYR A 701 -18.36 -14.73 -28.66
CA TYR A 701 -18.98 -13.96 -27.58
C TYR A 701 -19.98 -12.92 -28.11
N SER A 702 -19.64 -12.24 -29.22
CA SER A 702 -20.52 -11.28 -29.88
C SER A 702 -21.83 -11.91 -30.40
N GLY A 703 -21.77 -13.17 -30.84
CA GLY A 703 -22.89 -13.94 -31.37
C GLY A 703 -23.70 -14.74 -30.35
N CYS A 704 -23.26 -14.82 -29.10
CA CYS A 704 -23.89 -15.67 -28.07
C CYS A 704 -25.07 -14.96 -27.36
N ASP A 705 -26.17 -15.69 -27.16
CA ASP A 705 -27.37 -15.20 -26.46
C ASP A 705 -27.21 -15.16 -24.92
N GLU A 706 -26.25 -15.90 -24.36
CA GLU A 706 -25.98 -15.96 -22.91
C GLU A 706 -25.25 -14.72 -22.37
N ARG A 707 -24.86 -13.80 -23.26
CA ARG A 707 -24.13 -12.58 -22.91
C ARG A 707 -24.99 -11.62 -22.08
N LEU A 708 -24.46 -11.16 -20.94
CA LEU A 708 -25.09 -10.15 -20.09
C LEU A 708 -24.43 -8.78 -20.19
N SER A 709 -23.23 -8.68 -20.80
CA SER A 709 -22.41 -7.46 -20.90
C SER A 709 -22.08 -6.86 -19.53
N GLN A 710 -21.81 -7.74 -18.55
CA GLN A 710 -21.55 -7.40 -17.14
C GLN A 710 -20.42 -8.25 -16.59
N ARG A 711 -19.91 -7.91 -15.39
CA ARG A 711 -18.86 -8.67 -14.68
C ARG A 711 -19.14 -10.16 -14.46
N ARG A 712 -20.41 -10.56 -14.54
CA ARG A 712 -20.82 -11.97 -14.49
C ARG A 712 -20.37 -12.74 -15.74
N ASP A 713 -20.20 -12.09 -16.88
CA ASP A 713 -19.75 -12.72 -18.13
C ASP A 713 -18.36 -13.31 -18.00
N LEU A 714 -17.47 -12.75 -17.16
CA LEU A 714 -16.13 -13.31 -16.92
C LEU A 714 -16.19 -14.71 -16.29
N LYS A 715 -17.28 -15.07 -15.62
CA LYS A 715 -17.48 -16.44 -15.09
C LYS A 715 -18.00 -17.40 -16.17
N THR A 716 -18.80 -16.90 -17.11
CA THR A 716 -19.37 -17.71 -18.21
C THR A 716 -18.37 -17.89 -19.36
N PHE A 717 -17.57 -16.86 -19.60
CA PHE A 717 -16.56 -16.74 -20.65
C PHE A 717 -15.19 -16.40 -20.02
N PRO A 718 -14.49 -17.37 -19.43
CA PRO A 718 -13.28 -17.08 -18.65
C PRO A 718 -12.14 -16.46 -19.45
N LEU A 719 -12.06 -16.71 -20.76
CA LEU A 719 -11.03 -16.17 -21.64
C LEU A 719 -11.36 -14.76 -22.19
N LEU A 720 -12.54 -14.21 -21.84
CA LEU A 720 -13.00 -12.91 -22.36
C LEU A 720 -12.05 -11.77 -21.99
N GLY A 721 -11.62 -11.71 -20.73
CA GLY A 721 -10.70 -10.67 -20.27
C GLY A 721 -9.36 -10.70 -21.00
N TYR A 722 -8.74 -11.89 -21.03
CA TYR A 722 -7.50 -12.12 -21.78
C TYR A 722 -7.61 -11.68 -23.24
N THR A 723 -8.64 -12.15 -23.95
CA THR A 723 -8.78 -11.93 -25.39
C THR A 723 -9.07 -10.48 -25.72
N ALA A 724 -9.92 -9.80 -24.94
CA ALA A 724 -10.22 -8.39 -25.11
C ALA A 724 -8.97 -7.50 -24.95
N ASN A 725 -8.03 -7.89 -24.09
CA ASN A 725 -6.85 -7.10 -23.74
C ASN A 725 -5.54 -7.53 -24.45
N SER A 726 -5.52 -8.66 -25.16
CA SER A 726 -4.26 -9.26 -25.66
C SER A 726 -4.16 -9.43 -27.17
N TRP A 727 -5.27 -9.44 -27.92
CA TRP A 727 -5.23 -9.71 -29.36
C TRP A 727 -4.36 -8.69 -30.14
N TYR A 728 -4.46 -7.41 -29.78
CA TYR A 728 -3.71 -6.32 -30.40
C TYR A 728 -2.23 -6.29 -29.98
N TYR A 729 -1.83 -7.05 -28.96
CA TYR A 729 -0.43 -7.29 -28.63
C TYR A 729 0.18 -8.39 -29.51
N HIS A 730 -0.58 -9.45 -29.79
CA HIS A 730 -0.09 -10.56 -30.61
C HIS A 730 -0.07 -10.23 -32.10
N SER A 731 -1.02 -9.42 -32.58
CA SER A 731 -1.17 -9.10 -34.00
C SER A 731 0.11 -8.53 -34.65
N PRO A 732 0.84 -7.56 -34.05
CA PRO A 732 2.09 -7.05 -34.64
C PRO A 732 3.23 -8.07 -34.68
N LEU A 733 3.20 -9.10 -33.83
CA LEU A 733 4.30 -10.08 -33.67
C LEU A 733 4.15 -11.31 -34.58
N GLN A 734 3.06 -11.39 -35.34
CA GLN A 734 2.74 -12.55 -36.16
C GLN A 734 3.67 -12.71 -37.39
N GLN A 735 3.99 -13.95 -37.77
CA GLN A 735 4.71 -14.26 -39.01
C GLN A 735 4.16 -15.54 -39.69
N PRO A 736 3.96 -15.55 -41.02
CA PRO A 736 3.93 -14.38 -41.90
C PRO A 736 2.77 -13.45 -41.53
N SER A 737 2.92 -12.15 -41.79
CA SER A 737 1.87 -11.17 -41.52
C SER A 737 0.62 -11.44 -42.36
N ASP A 738 -0.52 -11.67 -41.71
CA ASP A 738 -1.84 -11.89 -42.32
C ASP A 738 -2.90 -11.21 -41.46
N VAL A 739 -3.14 -9.93 -41.74
CA VAL A 739 -4.07 -9.09 -40.96
C VAL A 739 -5.52 -9.20 -41.44
N SER A 740 -5.85 -10.16 -42.31
CA SER A 740 -7.17 -10.26 -42.95
C SER A 740 -8.29 -10.47 -41.93
N ARG A 741 -8.01 -11.11 -40.79
CA ARG A 741 -8.99 -11.37 -39.72
C ARG A 741 -9.22 -10.14 -38.86
N GLU A 742 -8.15 -9.43 -38.53
CA GLU A 742 -8.19 -8.17 -37.79
C GLU A 742 -8.97 -7.12 -38.57
N LEU A 743 -8.76 -7.04 -39.89
CA LEU A 743 -9.54 -6.17 -40.76
C LEU A 743 -11.03 -6.53 -40.76
N ARG A 744 -11.39 -7.83 -40.87
CA ARG A 744 -12.79 -8.29 -40.79
C ARG A 744 -13.42 -7.96 -39.43
N PHE A 745 -12.70 -8.24 -38.35
CA PHE A 745 -13.12 -7.98 -36.98
C PHE A 745 -13.37 -6.49 -36.74
N LEU A 746 -12.42 -5.62 -37.10
CA LEU A 746 -12.51 -4.17 -36.91
C LEU A 746 -13.51 -3.50 -37.87
N SER A 747 -13.91 -4.18 -38.95
CA SER A 747 -14.94 -3.70 -39.87
C SER A 747 -16.36 -4.00 -39.42
N ASP A 748 -16.56 -4.95 -38.48
CA ASP A 748 -17.88 -5.28 -37.93
C ASP A 748 -18.15 -4.46 -36.66
N GLN A 749 -19.01 -3.46 -36.80
CA GLN A 749 -19.36 -2.54 -35.71
C GLN A 749 -19.95 -3.26 -34.49
N ARG A 750 -20.70 -4.36 -34.69
CA ARG A 750 -21.33 -5.11 -33.60
C ARG A 750 -20.29 -5.86 -32.79
N ILE A 751 -19.32 -6.48 -33.47
CA ILE A 751 -18.23 -7.20 -32.79
C ILE A 751 -17.35 -6.21 -32.02
N VAL A 752 -17.01 -5.08 -32.63
CA VAL A 752 -16.23 -4.01 -31.97
C VAL A 752 -16.94 -3.49 -30.72
N GLU A 753 -18.25 -3.27 -30.76
CA GLU A 753 -19.02 -2.86 -29.58
C GLU A 753 -18.88 -3.86 -28.42
N HIS A 754 -19.06 -5.15 -28.69
CA HIS A 754 -18.98 -6.17 -27.66
C HIS A 754 -17.55 -6.41 -27.16
N TRP A 755 -16.54 -6.23 -28.02
CA TRP A 755 -15.14 -6.25 -27.59
C TRP A 755 -14.86 -5.15 -26.56
N LEU A 756 -15.28 -3.90 -26.85
CA LEU A 756 -15.09 -2.77 -25.92
C LEU A 756 -15.85 -2.97 -24.60
N MET A 757 -17.02 -3.61 -24.64
CA MET A 757 -17.74 -4.01 -23.42
C MET A 757 -16.97 -5.07 -22.61
N GLY A 758 -16.35 -6.04 -23.27
CA GLY A 758 -15.49 -7.05 -22.61
C GLY A 758 -14.29 -6.43 -21.90
N GLU A 759 -13.64 -5.45 -22.53
CA GLU A 759 -12.53 -4.69 -21.94
C GLU A 759 -12.97 -3.87 -20.71
N TYR A 760 -14.15 -3.24 -20.79
CA TYR A 760 -14.75 -2.48 -19.68
C TYR A 760 -15.07 -3.38 -18.47
N VAL A 761 -15.57 -4.59 -18.72
CA VAL A 761 -16.01 -5.54 -17.71
C VAL A 761 -14.84 -6.01 -16.81
N GLU A 762 -13.61 -6.11 -17.33
CA GLU A 762 -12.43 -6.53 -16.57
C GLU A 762 -11.85 -5.40 -15.69
N CYS A 763 -11.86 -4.15 -16.14
CA CYS A 763 -11.08 -3.07 -15.53
C CYS A 763 -11.60 -2.52 -14.19
N GLY A 764 -12.89 -2.68 -13.85
CA GLY A 764 -13.51 -2.24 -12.57
C GLY A 764 -13.36 -0.75 -12.18
N THR A 765 -12.63 0.03 -12.96
CA THR A 765 -12.21 1.41 -12.70
C THR A 765 -12.70 2.30 -13.83
N GLY A 766 -13.21 3.47 -13.46
CA GLY A 766 -13.85 4.42 -14.38
C GLY A 766 -12.91 5.17 -15.33
N ASN A 767 -11.81 4.57 -15.80
CA ASN A 767 -10.87 5.21 -16.73
C ASN A 767 -11.27 5.05 -18.22
N PHE A 768 -12.23 4.17 -18.54
CA PHE A 768 -12.79 3.99 -19.88
C PHE A 768 -14.32 4.02 -19.91
N THR A 769 -14.93 4.71 -18.94
CA THR A 769 -16.38 4.92 -18.85
C THR A 769 -17.06 5.64 -20.04
N PRO A 770 -16.37 6.38 -20.96
CA PRO A 770 -17.10 7.07 -22.03
C PRO A 770 -16.99 6.42 -23.44
N LEU A 771 -16.49 5.18 -23.57
CA LEU A 771 -16.34 4.51 -24.88
C LEU A 771 -17.65 4.15 -25.60
N ILE A 772 -18.78 4.10 -24.88
CA ILE A 772 -20.05 3.59 -25.45
C ILE A 772 -20.86 4.68 -26.17
N HIS A 773 -20.56 5.96 -25.96
CA HIS A 773 -21.35 7.05 -26.53
C HIS A 773 -21.03 7.37 -28.01
N SER A 774 -19.89 6.90 -28.54
CA SER A 774 -19.55 6.97 -29.97
C SER A 774 -18.55 5.86 -30.33
N ILE A 775 -18.99 4.83 -31.06
CA ILE A 775 -18.11 3.77 -31.56
C ILE A 775 -17.32 4.31 -32.76
N GLY A 776 -15.98 4.29 -32.67
CA GLY A 776 -15.09 4.65 -33.77
C GLY A 776 -15.07 3.62 -34.92
N SER A 777 -14.45 3.98 -36.05
CA SER A 777 -14.22 3.04 -37.15
C SER A 777 -13.06 2.06 -36.84
N GLY A 778 -12.93 0.99 -37.63
CA GLY A 778 -11.76 0.10 -37.52
C GLY A 778 -10.42 0.84 -37.69
N LEU A 779 -10.36 1.83 -38.58
CA LEU A 779 -9.19 2.69 -38.79
C LEU A 779 -8.88 3.54 -37.54
N TYR A 780 -9.92 4.01 -36.82
CA TYR A 780 -9.76 4.73 -35.56
C TYR A 780 -9.11 3.87 -34.48
N TYR A 781 -9.56 2.62 -34.29
CA TYR A 781 -8.98 1.73 -33.29
C TYR A 781 -7.59 1.24 -33.66
N ALA A 782 -7.34 0.97 -34.94
CA ALA A 782 -5.98 0.67 -35.43
C ALA A 782 -5.01 1.83 -35.12
N SER A 783 -5.50 3.07 -35.19
CA SER A 783 -4.73 4.27 -34.88
C SER A 783 -4.48 4.48 -33.39
N LEU A 784 -5.51 4.24 -32.56
CA LEU A 784 -5.40 4.32 -31.11
C LEU A 784 -4.40 3.29 -30.55
N LEU A 785 -4.43 2.07 -31.10
CA LEU A 785 -3.63 0.93 -30.64
C LEU A 785 -2.24 0.84 -31.31
N GLY A 786 -1.94 1.67 -32.29
CA GLY A 786 -0.64 1.67 -32.98
C GLY A 786 -0.44 0.46 -33.90
N LEU A 787 -1.51 -0.07 -34.50
CA LEU A 787 -1.48 -1.26 -35.34
C LEU A 787 -1.08 -0.92 -36.79
N GLU A 788 0.20 -0.59 -37.00
CA GLU A 788 0.72 -0.04 -38.26
C GLU A 788 0.33 -0.83 -39.52
N VAL A 789 0.50 -2.16 -39.51
CA VAL A 789 0.19 -3.00 -40.68
C VAL A 789 -1.31 -3.01 -40.99
N ILE A 790 -2.14 -3.11 -39.96
CA ILE A 790 -3.61 -3.06 -40.10
C ILE A 790 -4.05 -1.70 -40.63
N PHE A 791 -3.44 -0.65 -40.10
CA PHE A 791 -3.68 0.73 -40.50
C PHE A 791 -3.34 0.94 -41.98
N ASP A 792 -2.16 0.50 -42.43
CA ASP A 792 -1.76 0.56 -43.85
C ASP A 792 -2.71 -0.21 -44.78
N GLU A 793 -3.17 -1.40 -44.37
CA GLU A 793 -4.13 -2.18 -45.17
C GLU A 793 -5.50 -1.51 -45.26
N PHE A 794 -5.99 -0.86 -44.19
CA PHE A 794 -7.21 -0.06 -44.28
C PHE A 794 -7.05 1.12 -45.26
N LEU A 795 -5.89 1.79 -45.28
CA LEU A 795 -5.62 2.87 -46.23
C LEU A 795 -5.53 2.36 -47.68
N LYS A 796 -4.92 1.19 -47.92
CA LYS A 796 -4.93 0.52 -49.24
C LYS A 796 -6.35 0.21 -49.72
N CYS A 797 -7.25 -0.10 -48.78
CA CYS A 797 -8.68 -0.29 -49.03
C CYS A 797 -9.46 1.03 -49.20
N LYS A 798 -8.78 2.18 -49.35
CA LYS A 798 -9.37 3.53 -49.49
C LYS A 798 -10.22 3.97 -48.29
N ALA A 799 -9.90 3.51 -47.09
CA ALA A 799 -10.46 4.10 -45.88
C ALA A 799 -10.11 5.59 -45.81
N ASN A 800 -11.06 6.44 -45.42
CA ASN A 800 -10.82 7.87 -45.32
C ASN A 800 -9.99 8.17 -44.05
N PRO A 801 -8.79 8.78 -44.14
CA PRO A 801 -7.97 9.11 -42.96
C PRO A 801 -8.59 10.19 -42.08
N ASN A 802 -9.55 10.96 -42.60
CA ASN A 802 -10.28 12.00 -41.90
C ASN A 802 -11.60 11.51 -41.29
N VAL A 803 -11.75 10.20 -41.05
CA VAL A 803 -12.95 9.67 -40.38
C VAL A 803 -13.05 10.27 -38.97
N GLN A 804 -14.18 10.91 -38.73
CA GLN A 804 -14.60 11.39 -37.42
C GLN A 804 -15.45 10.31 -36.73
N GLY A 805 -15.28 10.18 -35.41
CA GLY A 805 -15.94 9.18 -34.59
C GLY A 805 -15.06 8.70 -33.45
N GLY A 806 -15.63 7.93 -32.53
CA GLY A 806 -14.93 7.55 -31.32
C GLY A 806 -14.87 8.67 -30.28
N PHE A 807 -14.39 8.35 -29.09
CA PHE A 807 -14.30 9.30 -27.98
C PHE A 807 -13.38 10.51 -28.28
N TYR A 808 -12.25 10.29 -28.95
CA TYR A 808 -11.31 11.35 -29.34
C TYR A 808 -11.70 12.05 -30.64
N GLY A 809 -12.88 11.77 -31.21
CA GLY A 809 -13.46 12.52 -32.32
C GLY A 809 -12.82 12.36 -33.70
N SER A 810 -11.51 12.07 -33.81
CA SER A 810 -10.85 11.77 -35.08
C SER A 810 -9.77 10.69 -34.94
N THR A 811 -9.47 10.06 -36.08
CA THR A 811 -8.42 9.04 -36.21
C THR A 811 -7.03 9.60 -35.83
N LEU A 812 -6.73 10.84 -36.24
CA LEU A 812 -5.48 11.53 -35.90
C LEU A 812 -5.37 11.85 -34.40
N GLN A 813 -6.44 12.33 -33.78
CA GLN A 813 -6.46 12.57 -32.34
C GLN A 813 -6.24 11.28 -31.55
N ALA A 814 -6.86 10.17 -31.96
CA ALA A 814 -6.66 8.87 -31.34
C ALA A 814 -5.20 8.39 -31.42
N ALA A 815 -4.53 8.54 -32.57
CA ALA A 815 -3.11 8.23 -32.73
C ALA A 815 -2.23 9.11 -31.83
N CYS A 816 -2.53 10.41 -31.73
CA CYS A 816 -1.78 11.36 -30.91
C CYS A 816 -1.92 11.09 -29.42
N TYR A 817 -3.13 10.73 -28.98
CA TYR A 817 -3.41 10.31 -27.63
C TYR A 817 -2.76 8.96 -27.27
N GLY A 818 -2.69 8.03 -28.23
CA GLY A 818 -1.96 6.77 -28.08
C GLY A 818 -0.43 6.94 -28.09
N GLY A 819 0.09 8.07 -28.56
CA GLY A 819 1.53 8.30 -28.71
C GLY A 819 2.14 7.55 -29.90
N ASN A 820 1.33 7.15 -30.88
CA ASN A 820 1.74 6.29 -31.98
C ASN A 820 2.40 7.09 -33.11
N GLU A 821 3.65 7.52 -32.90
CA GLU A 821 4.40 8.43 -33.78
C GLU A 821 4.34 8.04 -35.26
N ARG A 822 4.54 6.74 -35.57
CA ARG A 822 4.56 6.26 -36.95
C ARG A 822 3.20 6.38 -37.62
N VAL A 823 2.12 6.04 -36.91
CA VAL A 823 0.75 6.17 -37.42
C VAL A 823 0.37 7.64 -37.60
N VAL A 824 0.78 8.52 -36.68
CA VAL A 824 0.61 9.98 -36.83
C VAL A 824 1.25 10.47 -38.12
N GLN A 825 2.48 10.05 -38.41
CA GLN A 825 3.15 10.43 -39.66
C GLN A 825 2.41 9.92 -40.90
N ILE A 826 1.99 8.65 -40.92
CA ILE A 826 1.27 8.08 -42.07
C ILE A 826 -0.07 8.79 -42.30
N LEU A 827 -0.79 9.14 -41.24
CA LEU A 827 -2.04 9.90 -41.31
C LEU A 827 -1.82 11.27 -41.97
N LEU A 828 -0.81 12.00 -41.52
CA LEU A 828 -0.46 13.33 -42.06
C LEU A 828 -0.02 13.23 -43.53
N ASP A 829 0.84 12.27 -43.86
CA ASP A 829 1.29 11.99 -45.24
C ASP A 829 0.11 11.60 -46.16
N SER A 830 -0.93 11.00 -45.58
CA SER A 830 -2.16 10.60 -46.28
C SER A 830 -3.21 11.72 -46.35
N GLY A 831 -2.88 12.95 -45.93
CA GLY A 831 -3.76 14.11 -46.00
C GLY A 831 -4.78 14.19 -44.86
N ALA A 832 -4.47 13.63 -43.69
CA ALA A 832 -5.22 13.92 -42.48
C ALA A 832 -5.11 15.42 -42.15
N ASP A 833 -6.24 16.04 -41.85
CA ASP A 833 -6.27 17.44 -41.44
C ASP A 833 -5.67 17.57 -40.02
N VAL A 834 -4.45 18.09 -39.96
CA VAL A 834 -3.70 18.31 -38.72
C VAL A 834 -4.45 19.21 -37.73
N ASN A 835 -5.31 20.09 -38.23
CA ASN A 835 -6.10 21.05 -37.46
C ASN A 835 -7.56 20.65 -37.30
N ALA A 836 -7.91 19.40 -37.64
CA ALA A 836 -9.26 18.88 -37.49
C ALA A 836 -9.77 19.06 -36.05
N GLN A 837 -10.87 19.79 -35.93
CA GLN A 837 -11.54 20.03 -34.66
C GLN A 837 -12.62 18.97 -34.39
N GLY A 838 -12.73 18.52 -33.14
CA GLY A 838 -13.73 17.55 -32.68
C GLY A 838 -13.20 16.66 -31.55
N GLY A 839 -14.07 15.88 -30.90
CA GLY A 839 -13.67 14.96 -29.81
C GLY A 839 -13.41 15.64 -28.47
N TYR A 840 -13.05 14.84 -27.45
CA TYR A 840 -12.84 15.30 -26.07
C TYR A 840 -11.71 16.34 -25.93
N ASP A 841 -10.58 16.11 -26.60
CA ASP A 841 -9.40 16.99 -26.57
C ASP A 841 -9.44 18.11 -27.62
N ASN A 842 -10.52 18.17 -28.40
CA ASN A 842 -10.83 19.09 -29.49
C ASN A 842 -9.86 19.12 -30.68
N ASN A 843 -8.53 18.97 -30.53
CA ASN A 843 -7.60 18.82 -31.65
C ASN A 843 -6.40 17.90 -31.32
N ALA A 844 -5.69 17.46 -32.36
CA ALA A 844 -4.58 16.50 -32.24
C ALA A 844 -3.41 17.02 -31.39
N LEU A 845 -3.08 18.30 -31.53
CA LEU A 845 -2.00 18.95 -30.78
C LEU A 845 -2.31 18.96 -29.28
N GLN A 846 -3.53 19.32 -28.89
CA GLN A 846 -3.97 19.31 -27.50
C GLN A 846 -4.00 17.89 -26.90
N ALA A 847 -4.42 16.88 -27.67
CA ALA A 847 -4.38 15.48 -27.25
C ALA A 847 -2.93 15.02 -26.96
N ALA A 848 -1.99 15.35 -27.84
CA ALA A 848 -0.56 15.06 -27.65
C ALA A 848 0.03 15.81 -26.44
N CYS A 849 -0.34 17.09 -26.26
CA CYS A 849 0.06 17.91 -25.11
C CYS A 849 -0.48 17.35 -23.79
N TYR A 850 -1.74 16.91 -23.77
CA TYR A 850 -2.39 16.32 -22.60
C TYR A 850 -1.68 15.04 -22.14
N ARG A 851 -1.26 14.20 -23.10
CA ARG A 851 -0.49 12.99 -22.84
C ARG A 851 1.00 13.22 -22.57
N GLY A 852 1.50 14.42 -22.82
CA GLY A 852 2.91 14.75 -22.64
C GLY A 852 3.84 14.14 -23.71
N ASN A 853 3.30 13.77 -24.87
CA ASN A 853 4.04 13.12 -25.95
C ASN A 853 4.85 14.15 -26.76
N GLU A 854 6.01 14.56 -26.26
CA GLU A 854 6.86 15.61 -26.86
C GLU A 854 7.15 15.36 -28.34
N ARG A 855 7.45 14.12 -28.73
CA ARG A 855 7.81 13.78 -30.11
C ARG A 855 6.64 13.90 -31.07
N VAL A 856 5.44 13.50 -30.63
CA VAL A 856 4.19 13.66 -31.39
C VAL A 856 3.84 15.14 -31.52
N VAL A 857 4.02 15.95 -30.46
CA VAL A 857 3.85 17.41 -30.53
C VAL A 857 4.75 18.01 -31.60
N GLN A 858 6.02 17.61 -31.64
CA GLN A 858 6.94 18.09 -32.68
C GLN A 858 6.49 17.69 -34.09
N ILE A 859 6.09 16.42 -34.30
CA ILE A 859 5.60 15.94 -35.62
C ILE A 859 4.40 16.76 -36.09
N LEU A 860 3.46 17.06 -35.19
CA LEU A 860 2.27 17.86 -35.53
C LEU A 860 2.64 19.30 -35.89
N LEU A 861 3.53 19.94 -35.13
CA LEU A 861 4.01 21.30 -35.40
C LEU A 861 4.77 21.36 -36.73
N ASP A 862 5.64 20.40 -36.99
CA ASP A 862 6.37 20.27 -38.26
C ASP A 862 5.42 20.07 -39.46
N ALA A 863 4.26 19.44 -39.22
CA ALA A 863 3.19 19.25 -40.20
C ALA A 863 2.22 20.44 -40.33
N GLY A 864 2.48 21.56 -39.64
CA GLY A 864 1.68 22.78 -39.72
C GLY A 864 0.45 22.81 -38.80
N ALA A 865 0.49 22.09 -37.68
CA ALA A 865 -0.50 22.26 -36.62
C ALA A 865 -0.54 23.71 -36.16
N ASP A 866 -1.74 24.29 -36.09
CA ASP A 866 -1.97 25.61 -35.54
C ASP A 866 -1.79 25.53 -34.02
N VAL A 867 -0.63 26.00 -33.58
CA VAL A 867 -0.23 26.08 -32.17
C VAL A 867 -1.23 26.86 -31.32
N ASN A 868 -1.99 27.76 -31.94
CA ASN A 868 -2.96 28.66 -31.32
C ASN A 868 -4.41 28.24 -31.57
N ALA A 869 -4.63 27.02 -32.10
CA ALA A 869 -5.98 26.50 -32.33
C ALA A 869 -6.78 26.46 -31.02
N GLN A 870 -7.83 27.27 -30.96
CA GLN A 870 -8.74 27.35 -29.82
C GLN A 870 -9.61 26.09 -29.72
N GLY A 871 -9.72 25.53 -28.52
CA GLY A 871 -10.40 24.26 -28.33
C GLY A 871 -10.21 23.57 -27.00
N GLY A 872 -11.07 22.57 -26.73
CA GLY A 872 -10.87 21.61 -25.65
C GLY A 872 -11.10 22.21 -24.26
N TYR A 873 -10.94 21.39 -23.22
CA TYR A 873 -11.19 21.82 -21.83
C TYR A 873 -10.27 22.97 -21.36
N PHE A 874 -9.08 23.10 -21.96
CA PHE A 874 -8.06 24.07 -21.57
C PHE A 874 -7.91 25.24 -22.55
N GLY A 875 -8.68 25.28 -23.64
CA GLY A 875 -8.71 26.38 -24.60
C GLY A 875 -7.55 26.36 -25.60
N TYR A 876 -6.30 26.12 -25.18
CA TYR A 876 -5.11 26.16 -26.05
C TYR A 876 -4.11 25.06 -25.69
N ALA A 877 -3.28 24.64 -26.65
CA ALA A 877 -2.21 23.66 -26.42
C ALA A 877 -1.23 24.13 -25.32
N LEU A 878 -0.88 25.42 -25.32
CA LEU A 878 -0.05 26.04 -24.29
C LEU A 878 -0.69 25.95 -22.90
N ASN A 879 -2.00 26.16 -22.78
CA ASN A 879 -2.71 26.00 -21.51
C ASN A 879 -2.75 24.55 -21.03
N THR A 880 -2.93 23.59 -21.93
CA THR A 880 -2.88 22.16 -21.61
C THR A 880 -1.48 21.79 -21.08
N ALA A 881 -0.42 22.29 -21.72
CA ALA A 881 0.97 22.10 -21.29
C ALA A 881 1.28 22.75 -19.93
N CYS A 882 0.82 23.99 -19.72
CA CYS A 882 0.94 24.74 -18.47
C CYS A 882 0.18 24.06 -17.33
N ASN A 883 -1.03 23.53 -17.58
CA ASN A 883 -1.83 22.80 -16.60
C ASN A 883 -1.18 21.46 -16.21
N GLY A 884 -0.64 20.72 -17.18
CA GLY A 884 0.19 19.54 -16.93
C GLY A 884 1.52 19.87 -16.25
N GLY A 885 1.94 21.15 -16.32
CA GLY A 885 3.18 21.65 -15.76
C GLY A 885 4.42 20.97 -16.35
N ASN A 886 4.39 20.71 -17.66
CA ASN A 886 5.49 20.17 -18.44
C ASN A 886 6.26 21.34 -19.08
N GLY A 887 7.31 21.82 -18.41
CA GLY A 887 8.09 22.98 -18.85
C GLY A 887 8.77 22.80 -20.21
N ARG A 888 9.16 21.57 -20.57
CA ARG A 888 9.76 21.29 -21.88
C ARG A 888 8.74 21.38 -23.00
N LEU A 889 7.52 20.92 -22.76
CA LEU A 889 6.43 21.03 -23.72
C LEU A 889 5.93 22.48 -23.84
N VAL A 890 5.94 23.25 -22.74
CA VAL A 890 5.77 24.72 -22.78
C VAL A 890 6.86 25.35 -23.66
N GLN A 891 8.13 24.98 -23.48
CA GLN A 891 9.22 25.51 -24.31
C GLN A 891 9.04 25.16 -25.79
N ILE A 892 8.71 23.91 -26.13
CA ILE A 892 8.46 23.47 -27.52
C ILE A 892 7.34 24.30 -28.16
N LEU A 893 6.26 24.57 -27.42
CA LEU A 893 5.14 25.39 -27.93
C LEU A 893 5.54 26.88 -28.07
N LEU A 894 6.32 27.43 -27.15
CA LEU A 894 6.85 28.79 -27.25
C LEU A 894 7.82 28.95 -28.43
N ASP A 895 8.69 27.97 -28.64
CA ASP A 895 9.62 27.92 -29.78
C ASP A 895 8.86 27.82 -31.12
N ALA A 896 7.64 27.26 -31.08
CA ALA A 896 6.72 27.20 -32.21
C ALA A 896 5.76 28.40 -32.31
N GLU A 897 6.10 29.52 -31.66
CA GLU A 897 5.34 30.79 -31.69
C GLU A 897 3.91 30.70 -31.12
N ALA A 898 3.71 29.88 -30.08
CA ALA A 898 2.46 29.90 -29.31
C ALA A 898 2.18 31.31 -28.76
N ASP A 899 0.95 31.81 -28.98
CA ASP A 899 0.49 33.09 -28.47
C ASP A 899 0.31 33.00 -26.95
N VAL A 900 1.29 33.59 -26.27
CA VAL A 900 1.35 33.72 -24.82
C VAL A 900 0.20 34.55 -24.23
N ASN A 901 -0.45 35.40 -25.04
CA ASN A 901 -1.56 36.27 -24.63
C ASN A 901 -2.93 35.64 -24.89
N ALA A 902 -3.05 34.72 -25.85
CA ALA A 902 -4.24 33.90 -26.01
C ALA A 902 -4.54 33.07 -24.74
N ALA A 903 -3.49 32.64 -24.03
CA ALA A 903 -3.57 31.98 -22.73
C ALA A 903 -4.14 32.88 -21.60
N ALA A 904 -3.94 34.20 -21.68
CA ALA A 904 -4.29 35.15 -20.62
C ALA A 904 -5.81 35.44 -20.55
N GLU A 905 -6.53 35.41 -21.68
CA GLU A 905 -7.99 35.60 -21.72
C GLU A 905 -8.75 34.50 -20.96
N THR A 906 -8.26 33.25 -20.98
CA THR A 906 -8.89 32.12 -20.27
C THR A 906 -8.47 32.03 -18.80
N LEU A 907 -7.27 32.53 -18.45
CA LEU A 907 -6.80 32.67 -17.06
C LEU A 907 -7.52 33.82 -16.33
N GLY A 908 -7.83 34.92 -17.02
CA GLY A 908 -8.59 36.06 -16.47
C GLY A 908 -10.03 35.69 -16.07
N GLN A 909 -10.68 34.78 -16.82
CA GLN A 909 -12.01 34.27 -16.46
C GLN A 909 -11.98 33.31 -15.25
N ARG A 910 -10.84 32.64 -14.99
CA ARG A 910 -10.64 31.76 -13.83
C ARG A 910 -10.14 32.50 -12.58
N SER A 911 -9.46 33.64 -12.72
CA SER A 911 -9.14 34.53 -11.58
C SER A 911 -10.42 34.96 -10.88
N ASN A 912 -11.42 35.41 -11.65
CA ASN A 912 -12.73 35.77 -11.11
C ASN A 912 -13.45 34.57 -10.48
N ALA A 913 -13.41 33.37 -11.07
CA ALA A 913 -14.05 32.19 -10.50
C ALA A 913 -13.36 31.65 -9.24
N LEU A 914 -12.03 31.81 -9.10
CA LEU A 914 -11.28 31.41 -7.91
C LEU A 914 -11.47 32.41 -6.76
N ASP A 915 -11.55 33.71 -7.08
CA ASP A 915 -11.86 34.80 -6.13
C ASP A 915 -13.35 34.79 -5.70
N GLU A 916 -14.25 34.40 -6.59
CA GLU A 916 -15.68 34.27 -6.33
C GLU A 916 -16.00 32.96 -5.58
N ALA A 917 -15.26 31.87 -5.85
CA ALA A 917 -15.30 30.65 -5.03
C ALA A 917 -14.70 30.83 -3.63
N THR A 918 -13.67 31.68 -3.46
CA THR A 918 -13.19 32.05 -2.11
C THR A 918 -14.16 32.99 -1.39
N LYS A 919 -14.81 33.92 -2.11
CA LYS A 919 -15.88 34.77 -1.55
C LYS A 919 -17.15 34.00 -1.21
N GLU A 920 -17.60 33.04 -2.01
CA GLU A 920 -18.74 32.16 -1.70
C GLU A 920 -18.41 31.18 -0.57
N HIS A 921 -17.18 30.65 -0.51
CA HIS A 921 -16.75 29.78 0.58
C HIS A 921 -16.65 30.53 1.93
N GLN A 922 -16.24 31.81 1.92
CA GLN A 922 -16.28 32.68 3.10
C GLN A 922 -17.70 33.17 3.45
N LYS A 923 -18.56 33.43 2.45
CA LYS A 923 -19.99 33.72 2.68
C LYS A 923 -20.71 32.53 3.30
N CYS A 924 -20.38 31.31 2.88
CA CYS A 924 -20.87 30.07 3.48
C CYS A 924 -20.31 29.80 4.88
N GLN A 925 -19.15 30.35 5.24
CA GLN A 925 -18.65 30.31 6.64
C GLN A 925 -19.35 31.34 7.54
N ALA A 926 -19.80 32.48 7.01
CA ALA A 926 -20.49 33.51 7.80
C ALA A 926 -21.99 33.19 8.07
N THR A 927 -22.68 32.44 7.21
CA THR A 927 -24.09 32.04 7.44
C THR A 927 -24.28 30.75 8.25
N LEU A 928 -23.20 30.05 8.62
CA LEU A 928 -23.26 28.82 9.42
C LEU A 928 -23.27 29.05 10.94
N VAL A 929 -23.26 30.31 11.40
CA VAL A 929 -23.43 30.66 12.83
C VAL A 929 -24.91 30.85 13.22
N GLU A 930 -25.86 30.94 12.28
CA GLU A 930 -27.27 31.24 12.62
C GLU A 930 -28.31 30.14 12.35
N ALA A 931 -27.93 28.94 11.92
CA ALA A 931 -28.90 27.87 11.64
C ALA A 931 -28.65 26.59 12.46
N GLN A 932 -28.72 26.68 13.80
CA GLN A 932 -29.00 25.51 14.65
C GLN A 932 -30.48 25.46 15.00
N GLY A 933 -31.25 24.75 14.18
CA GLY A 933 -32.65 24.47 14.48
C GLY A 933 -33.38 23.78 13.33
N GLY A 934 -33.13 22.48 13.12
CA GLY A 934 -33.97 21.66 12.24
C GLY A 934 -33.24 20.53 11.53
N ASP A 935 -33.64 19.31 11.88
CA ASP A 935 -33.29 18.02 11.27
C ASP A 935 -33.44 18.01 9.73
N CYS A 936 -32.38 17.62 8.99
CA CYS A 936 -32.46 16.87 7.73
C CYS A 936 -31.06 16.52 7.14
N ARG A 937 -30.96 15.30 6.61
CA ARG A 937 -29.80 14.63 5.99
C ARG A 937 -29.14 15.41 4.85
N VAL A 938 -27.83 15.68 4.95
CA VAL A 938 -26.93 15.90 3.80
C VAL A 938 -25.57 15.22 4.08
N HIS A 939 -25.32 14.08 3.44
CA HIS A 939 -24.01 13.42 3.40
C HIS A 939 -23.50 13.42 1.95
N LYS A 940 -22.64 14.39 1.63
CA LYS A 940 -21.54 14.35 0.64
C LYS A 940 -20.94 15.76 0.54
N TYR A 941 -19.63 15.84 0.33
CA TYR A 941 -18.74 17.02 0.38
C TYR A 941 -18.22 17.37 1.77
N ARG A 942 -17.14 16.69 2.17
CA ARG A 942 -16.32 17.12 3.32
C ARG A 942 -14.81 16.83 3.21
N ASP A 943 -14.29 16.58 2.01
CA ASP A 943 -12.86 16.40 1.80
C ASP A 943 -12.42 17.36 0.69
N ASP A 944 -11.78 18.47 1.08
CA ASP A 944 -10.81 19.27 0.32
C ASP A 944 -10.52 20.59 1.06
N MET A 945 -9.58 20.57 2.02
CA MET A 945 -8.91 21.79 2.51
C MET A 945 -7.42 21.71 2.13
N ILE A 946 -6.98 22.66 1.30
CA ILE A 946 -5.59 22.77 0.79
C ILE A 946 -4.67 23.31 1.90
N SER A 947 -3.47 22.74 2.06
CA SER A 947 -2.50 23.20 3.07
C SER A 947 -1.72 24.45 2.62
N ASN A 948 -1.25 25.28 3.57
CA ASN A 948 -0.47 26.49 3.28
C ASN A 948 0.86 26.23 2.54
N GLU A 949 1.50 25.07 2.74
CA GLU A 949 2.75 24.70 2.06
C GLU A 949 2.52 24.27 0.60
N GLU A 950 1.37 23.64 0.33
CA GLU A 950 0.91 23.26 -1.01
C GLU A 950 0.60 24.49 -1.89
N MET A 951 0.06 25.56 -1.29
CA MET A 951 -0.05 26.86 -1.94
C MET A 951 1.33 27.42 -2.33
N VAL A 952 2.36 27.25 -1.51
CA VAL A 952 3.71 27.81 -1.77
C VAL A 952 4.44 27.04 -2.88
N ALA A 953 4.34 25.71 -2.92
CA ALA A 953 4.92 24.89 -3.98
C ALA A 953 4.23 25.11 -5.33
N ARG A 954 2.89 25.20 -5.34
CA ARG A 954 2.12 25.62 -6.53
C ARG A 954 2.51 27.03 -6.96
N LYS A 955 2.65 27.99 -6.04
CA LYS A 955 3.17 29.33 -6.33
C LYS A 955 4.59 29.29 -6.91
N LYS A 956 5.45 28.32 -6.57
CA LYS A 956 6.82 28.23 -7.11
C LYS A 956 6.88 27.64 -8.53
N LYS A 957 6.17 26.53 -8.77
CA LYS A 957 6.09 25.93 -10.12
C LYS A 957 5.33 26.84 -11.09
N TRP A 958 4.25 27.47 -10.62
CA TRP A 958 3.54 28.51 -11.34
C TRP A 958 4.44 29.72 -11.58
N ARG A 959 5.27 30.15 -10.62
CA ARG A 959 6.27 31.22 -10.84
C ARG A 959 7.25 30.89 -11.97
N ASN A 960 7.75 29.66 -12.08
CA ASN A 960 8.66 29.30 -13.16
C ASN A 960 7.98 29.33 -14.54
N ILE A 961 6.74 28.83 -14.62
CA ILE A 961 5.95 28.87 -15.87
C ILE A 961 5.57 30.33 -16.20
N VAL A 962 5.17 31.12 -15.20
CA VAL A 962 4.90 32.56 -15.33
C VAL A 962 6.15 33.29 -15.79
N GLN A 963 7.32 32.98 -15.24
CA GLN A 963 8.59 33.55 -15.67
C GLN A 963 8.89 33.21 -17.13
N MET A 964 8.70 31.96 -17.56
CA MET A 964 8.87 31.57 -18.97
C MET A 964 7.89 32.32 -19.89
N LEU A 965 6.64 32.51 -19.45
CA LEU A 965 5.62 33.26 -20.21
C LEU A 965 5.94 34.78 -20.25
N GLU A 966 6.42 35.36 -19.16
CA GLU A 966 6.88 36.75 -19.08
C GLU A 966 8.12 36.97 -19.97
N GLU A 967 9.09 36.05 -19.95
CA GLU A 967 10.26 36.06 -20.82
C GLU A 967 9.88 35.94 -22.31
N ALA A 968 8.78 35.25 -22.60
CA ALA A 968 8.19 35.14 -23.93
C ALA A 968 7.22 36.28 -24.29
N GLY A 969 7.03 37.28 -23.42
CA GLY A 969 6.28 38.51 -23.73
C GLY A 969 4.79 38.50 -23.37
N ALA A 970 4.35 37.64 -22.44
CA ALA A 970 2.97 37.63 -21.94
C ALA A 970 2.60 38.92 -21.18
N VAL A 971 1.46 39.53 -21.52
CA VAL A 971 0.84 40.64 -20.79
C VAL A 971 -0.15 40.07 -19.78
N LEU A 972 0.31 39.86 -18.56
CA LEU A 972 -0.55 39.45 -17.45
C LEU A 972 -1.32 40.68 -16.91
N PRO A 973 -2.61 40.55 -16.54
CA PRO A 973 -3.37 41.68 -16.00
C PRO A 973 -2.72 42.22 -14.72
N ASP A 974 -2.65 43.56 -14.60
CA ASP A 974 -2.04 44.27 -13.47
C ASP A 974 -2.54 43.72 -12.14
N ARG A 975 -1.62 43.21 -11.31
CA ARG A 975 -1.92 42.89 -9.92
C ARG A 975 -2.08 44.21 -9.17
N ASN A 976 -3.29 44.49 -8.66
CA ASN A 976 -3.47 45.53 -7.65
C ASN A 976 -2.69 45.13 -6.40
N GLU A 977 -1.48 45.66 -6.24
CA GLU A 977 -0.59 45.43 -5.10
C GLU A 977 -1.05 46.13 -3.80
N SER A 978 -2.25 46.73 -3.76
CA SER A 978 -2.69 47.56 -2.62
C SER A 978 -3.47 46.82 -1.52
N GLU A 979 -3.63 45.50 -1.55
CA GLU A 979 -4.35 44.75 -0.50
C GLU A 979 -3.58 43.58 0.13
N SER A 980 -2.25 43.51 -0.01
CA SER A 980 -1.50 42.31 0.41
C SER A 980 -0.41 42.47 1.48
N GLU A 981 -0.35 43.58 2.24
CA GLU A 981 0.66 43.73 3.31
C GLU A 981 0.16 43.97 4.75
N ASP A 982 -1.14 44.15 5.02
CA ASP A 982 -1.61 44.46 6.39
C ASP A 982 -2.45 43.34 7.04
N TRP A 983 -1.90 42.14 7.29
CA TRP A 983 -2.57 41.13 8.14
C TRP A 983 -1.63 40.33 9.06
N ILE A 984 -0.56 40.94 9.57
CA ILE A 984 0.14 40.42 10.76
C ILE A 984 0.33 41.57 11.76
N SER A 985 -0.67 41.78 12.61
CA SER A 985 -0.52 42.46 13.90
C SER A 985 -0.66 41.43 15.01
N SER A 986 0.30 41.44 15.93
CA SER A 986 0.58 40.41 16.94
C SER A 986 -0.16 40.60 18.27
N ASP A 987 -1.32 41.25 18.30
CA ASP A 987 -2.16 41.33 19.50
C ASP A 987 -3.63 41.09 19.15
N GLY A 988 -4.15 39.96 19.60
CA GLY A 988 -5.49 39.45 19.32
C GLY A 988 -6.60 40.20 20.08
N THR A 989 -6.75 41.50 19.81
CA THR A 989 -7.92 42.28 20.22
C THR A 989 -8.75 42.64 19.00
N VAL A 990 -9.95 42.07 18.91
CA VAL A 990 -10.99 42.49 17.96
C VAL A 990 -11.53 43.85 18.42
N PRO A 991 -11.50 44.91 17.60
CA PRO A 991 -12.26 46.12 17.85
C PRO A 991 -13.72 45.86 17.51
N THR A 992 -14.61 46.12 18.47
CA THR A 992 -16.05 46.26 18.26
C THR A 992 -16.35 47.70 17.87
N GLU A 993 -16.87 47.94 16.66
CA GLU A 993 -17.56 49.16 16.19
C GLU A 993 -17.80 48.95 14.68
N GLU A 994 -18.88 49.33 14.01
CA GLU A 994 -20.23 49.83 14.29
C GLU A 994 -20.87 49.74 12.88
N VAL A 995 -22.12 49.30 12.79
CA VAL A 995 -22.87 49.31 11.54
C VAL A 995 -23.27 50.76 11.27
N GLU A 996 -22.78 51.36 10.18
CA GLU A 996 -23.45 52.51 9.56
C GLU A 996 -23.63 52.29 8.06
N ASP A 997 -24.88 52.52 7.64
CA ASP A 997 -25.45 52.46 6.30
C ASP A 997 -24.72 53.35 5.28
N SER A 998 -24.45 52.80 4.09
CA SER A 998 -24.83 53.39 2.79
C SER A 998 -24.58 52.44 1.63
#